data_AF-A0A9E1R1V2-F1
#
_entry.id   AF-A0A9E1R1V2-F1
#
_cell.length_a   1.000
_cell.length_b   1.000
_cell.length_c   1.000
_cell.angle_alpha   90.00
_cell.angle_beta   90.00
_cell.angle_gamma   90.00
#
_symmetry.space_group_name_H-M   'P 1'
#
loop_
_entity.id
_entity.type
_entity.pdbx_description
1 polymer ?
#
loop_
_entity_poly.entity_id
_entity_poly.type
_entity_poly.pdbx_seq_one_letter_code
_entity_poly.pdbx_strand_id
1 'polypeptide(L)'
;MFLNIGQIKRILASIIFAIFVFEVVLYQAKAESIRIELREEECRKALHLVQAEKTYELELNDRYQLAVSTLSLEGWWYEAERNEYTIGGLTFTVSESGSIEILKAEEIQAHFKTAGRVHVNDSRVELNFSSFDVEAGTLAVEGDVRAEAFSYNGALFQNTRKLQGKSFSVFSTQFKNTGGNLEFLSNIILEVGEGFDNTDGKIHARGGVVLQTKDLQNENGSISGIETTQVSCSGNLTGKNGHIGANGKTILSLLTSTTVEHLGKVQGTTVEFQDKSDNPKTVIKDGGFFAEEEVLLKARSLEIPGVIIQSPLLELQVQDFLIDTIPSSERTIVRLDSEQDFALMHPYRTTGSFEFWQTGLLNVTSVEAAMEHLYGDGSGDLPAPKQQIRLQAAVQADKGLHFYTPEARIQLGDNDLAEMPEFLLQNSFLRGYANTFDLEKAVLATVNAFVRAPKGIYVGRLITDPTRRNFSTIFSHGQSSSFHPLSRYINNPVFDFLGQQIRSGIYDGQHLFTLPIAISNGSTLSVIEKSEFKGPLFNRGHFFTENLEIFTPRDSFCEASEIHVENNFGLNGGGSFHLRRHIGNITFTYRVRRRDAEQHSSFNYVSSGPSNLQIEGELFSDQESSITNKGCILYMYKKSPLIALQTSDCEASLFQKFFSISDVQEKRILELVDSKTFRSKIRFREITYPFNCHREFAGCHAASSFLCRSNNFAGAQRVFPAQQSTSTETITASHTLQGQISTPGLLITVGDEGLKLGSPNPYYIEPRDPIRDLMSNRLNLHTTRIAENLREDIARATTPQVFFKFSPRYWFDELQAQNFHRNIAGAVFVRTPTGKFERARPNSLFSISPSILLGSVRSECQEVLMRGYIYDNRPIDMELIKELHFNMREYLDHIGMEYADLEQALVLQNAQFPVPTKPMIFYQSLLNEENLEELSPYVVFPPAMLEEARSARGGNIRTHFLGIFPAHHGIEEMVRTSANNPPLQQALLEFAYRNPSKMLALEERAQEVVRLRLEQEQ
;
A
#
# COMPACT_ATOMS: atom_id res chain seq x y z
N MET A 1 10.08 39.54 -19.24
CA MET A 1 11.57 39.57 -19.27
C MET A 1 12.00 38.32 -20.03
N PHE A 2 12.07 38.42 -21.36
CA PHE A 2 12.28 37.29 -22.26
C PHE A 2 13.69 37.37 -22.86
N LEU A 3 14.52 36.35 -22.60
CA LEU A 3 15.75 36.11 -23.34
C LEU A 3 15.45 35.26 -24.58
N ASN A 4 16.07 35.65 -25.68
CA ASN A 4 15.79 35.24 -27.05
C ASN A 4 16.43 33.88 -27.37
N ILE A 5 15.61 32.91 -27.77
CA ILE A 5 15.98 31.54 -28.19
C ILE A 5 17.03 31.53 -29.32
N GLY A 6 17.21 32.64 -30.05
CA GLY A 6 18.22 32.81 -31.09
C GLY A 6 19.67 32.96 -30.61
N GLN A 7 19.93 33.36 -29.36
CA GLN A 7 21.31 33.50 -28.84
C GLN A 7 21.85 32.22 -28.20
N ILE A 8 20.98 31.35 -27.67
CA ILE A 8 21.38 30.04 -27.11
C ILE A 8 21.72 29.04 -28.24
N LYS A 9 21.06 29.14 -29.41
CA LYS A 9 21.42 28.34 -30.60
C LYS A 9 22.79 28.69 -31.21
N ARG A 10 23.33 29.90 -30.97
CA ARG A 10 24.65 30.31 -31.49
C ARG A 10 25.83 29.87 -30.61
N ILE A 11 25.62 29.63 -29.31
CA ILE A 11 26.67 29.13 -28.41
C ILE A 11 26.80 27.60 -28.50
N LEU A 12 25.68 26.87 -28.70
CA LEU A 12 25.73 25.42 -28.92
C LEU A 12 26.33 25.03 -30.29
N ALA A 13 26.14 25.85 -31.33
CA ALA A 13 26.70 25.60 -32.66
C ALA A 13 28.24 25.77 -32.73
N SER A 14 28.84 26.60 -31.87
CA SER A 14 30.30 26.79 -31.84
C SER A 14 31.06 25.73 -31.03
N ILE A 15 30.38 25.00 -30.13
CA ILE A 15 30.99 23.91 -29.35
C ILE A 15 30.88 22.58 -30.11
N ILE A 16 29.82 22.38 -30.91
CA ILE A 16 29.64 21.18 -31.74
C ILE A 16 30.57 21.20 -32.99
N PHE A 17 30.91 22.38 -33.53
CA PHE A 17 31.87 22.50 -34.65
C PHE A 17 33.34 22.30 -34.23
N ALA A 18 33.68 22.45 -32.94
CA ALA A 18 35.04 22.22 -32.43
C ALA A 18 35.32 20.73 -32.10
N ILE A 19 34.28 19.92 -31.90
CA ILE A 19 34.40 18.50 -31.58
C ILE A 19 34.35 17.62 -32.85
N PHE A 20 33.79 18.13 -33.96
CA PHE A 20 33.64 17.37 -35.23
C PHE A 20 34.76 17.60 -36.27
N VAL A 21 35.78 18.43 -35.97
CA VAL A 21 36.89 18.74 -36.92
C VAL A 21 38.19 17.97 -36.62
N PHE A 22 38.23 17.13 -35.58
CA PHE A 22 39.40 16.27 -35.30
C PHE A 22 39.21 14.78 -35.62
N GLU A 23 38.01 14.35 -36.02
CA GLU A 23 37.74 13.02 -36.59
C GLU A 23 36.98 13.17 -37.92
N VAL A 24 37.45 12.48 -38.97
CA VAL A 24 36.89 12.37 -40.34
C VAL A 24 37.37 13.38 -41.41
N VAL A 25 38.67 13.36 -41.71
CA VAL A 25 39.27 13.41 -43.07
C VAL A 25 40.59 12.62 -42.96
N LEU A 26 40.61 11.28 -43.02
CA LEU A 26 40.72 10.53 -44.27
C LEU A 26 40.60 9.02 -43.97
N TYR A 27 39.47 8.44 -44.34
CA TYR A 27 39.40 7.05 -44.77
C TYR A 27 38.57 7.05 -46.05
N GLN A 28 39.21 6.95 -47.21
CA GLN A 28 38.60 6.29 -48.36
C GLN A 28 39.61 5.86 -49.42
N ALA A 29 39.57 4.56 -49.68
CA ALA A 29 39.74 3.88 -50.96
C ALA A 29 41.18 3.62 -51.49
N LYS A 30 41.51 2.32 -51.38
CA LYS A 30 41.94 1.42 -52.47
C LYS A 30 43.28 1.70 -53.20
N ALA A 31 44.15 0.71 -53.00
CA ALA A 31 44.86 -0.05 -54.02
C ALA A 31 46.00 0.61 -54.83
N GLU A 32 47.11 -0.13 -54.80
CA GLU A 32 48.14 -0.27 -55.85
C GLU A 32 49.21 0.83 -56.02
N SER A 33 50.42 0.33 -56.27
CA SER A 33 51.75 0.95 -56.20
C SER A 33 52.06 1.97 -57.29
N ILE A 34 52.84 3.01 -56.98
CA ILE A 34 53.75 3.68 -57.95
C ILE A 34 55.04 4.13 -57.24
N ARG A 35 56.18 3.85 -57.89
CA ARG A 35 57.56 4.18 -57.53
C ARG A 35 58.03 5.36 -58.39
N ILE A 36 58.66 6.40 -57.81
CA ILE A 36 59.47 7.40 -58.55
C ILE A 36 60.68 7.82 -57.70
N GLU A 37 61.89 7.64 -58.27
CA GLU A 37 63.22 8.06 -57.80
C GLU A 37 63.48 9.55 -58.07
N LEU A 38 64.40 10.20 -57.32
CA LEU A 38 65.31 11.31 -57.73
C LEU A 38 66.24 11.64 -56.52
N ARG A 39 67.49 11.13 -56.46
CA ARG A 39 68.82 11.65 -56.88
C ARG A 39 69.49 12.75 -56.02
N GLU A 40 70.38 12.25 -55.14
CA GLU A 40 71.69 12.68 -54.60
C GLU A 40 72.26 14.13 -54.72
N GLU A 41 71.73 15.03 -55.55
CA GLU A 41 72.40 16.31 -55.85
C GLU A 41 71.78 17.56 -55.18
N GLU A 42 70.70 17.41 -54.43
CA GLU A 42 69.99 18.55 -53.80
C GLU A 42 70.22 18.71 -52.28
N CYS A 43 70.79 17.71 -51.59
CA CYS A 43 71.13 17.86 -50.17
C CYS A 43 72.55 18.40 -49.92
N ARG A 44 73.35 18.63 -50.98
CA ARG A 44 74.78 18.98 -50.85
C ARG A 44 75.12 20.48 -50.90
N LYS A 45 74.14 21.40 -50.79
CA LYS A 45 74.40 22.85 -50.87
C LYS A 45 73.58 23.70 -49.88
N ALA A 46 73.84 23.50 -48.58
CA ALA A 46 73.69 24.54 -47.57
C ALA A 46 74.89 24.45 -46.60
N LEU A 47 76.07 24.93 -47.03
CA LEU A 47 76.78 26.12 -46.48
C LEU A 47 77.01 26.05 -44.95
N HIS A 48 78.16 25.68 -44.37
CA HIS A 48 79.54 26.23 -44.33
C HIS A 48 79.77 27.60 -43.65
N LEU A 49 80.75 27.60 -42.71
CA LEU A 49 81.61 28.69 -42.11
C LEU A 49 81.03 29.43 -40.86
N VAL A 50 81.74 29.74 -39.75
CA VAL A 50 83.16 29.68 -39.32
C VAL A 50 83.29 29.74 -37.78
N GLN A 51 84.45 29.24 -37.33
CA GLN A 51 85.11 29.13 -36.00
C GLN A 51 85.10 30.36 -35.07
N ALA A 52 85.25 30.13 -33.74
CA ALA A 52 86.41 30.55 -32.94
C ALA A 52 86.28 30.19 -31.43
N GLU A 53 87.32 29.51 -30.92
CA GLU A 53 87.96 29.54 -29.58
C GLU A 53 87.19 29.94 -28.29
N LYS A 54 87.21 29.06 -27.26
CA LYS A 54 87.99 29.24 -26.01
C LYS A 54 87.83 28.09 -24.99
N THR A 55 88.94 27.82 -24.33
CA THR A 55 89.26 26.86 -23.24
C THR A 55 88.74 27.29 -21.87
N TYR A 56 88.37 26.34 -20.99
CA TYR A 56 88.67 26.34 -19.54
C TYR A 56 88.71 24.90 -18.99
N GLU A 57 89.69 24.65 -18.12
CA GLU A 57 90.00 23.42 -17.38
C GLU A 57 89.39 23.42 -15.97
N LEU A 58 89.11 22.19 -15.47
CA LEU A 58 89.21 21.66 -14.10
C LEU A 58 88.50 22.35 -12.90
N GLU A 59 87.68 21.55 -12.18
CA GLU A 59 88.01 21.19 -10.79
C GLU A 59 87.29 19.90 -10.33
N LEU A 60 88.10 18.94 -9.86
CA LEU A 60 87.73 17.72 -9.16
C LEU A 60 87.48 18.04 -7.68
N ASN A 61 86.54 17.32 -7.05
CA ASN A 61 86.65 17.03 -5.62
C ASN A 61 86.09 15.64 -5.30
N ASP A 62 86.99 14.81 -4.76
CA ASP A 62 86.79 13.45 -4.28
C ASP A 62 86.11 13.42 -2.89
N ARG A 63 85.28 12.38 -2.61
CA ARG A 63 85.62 11.32 -1.62
C ARG A 63 84.46 10.35 -1.23
N TYR A 64 84.79 9.05 -1.38
CA TYR A 64 84.31 7.82 -0.69
C TYR A 64 82.92 7.23 -1.04
N GLN A 65 82.72 5.93 -1.37
CA GLN A 65 83.59 4.73 -1.40
C GLN A 65 82.93 3.55 -2.19
N LEU A 66 83.74 2.82 -3.00
CA LEU A 66 83.72 1.38 -3.45
C LEU A 66 82.44 0.51 -3.30
N ALA A 67 82.06 -0.47 -4.14
CA ALA A 67 82.42 -1.10 -5.44
C ALA A 67 81.22 -2.06 -5.76
N VAL A 68 80.84 -2.42 -7.01
CA VAL A 68 81.48 -3.41 -7.90
C VAL A 68 80.88 -3.31 -9.32
N SER A 69 81.78 -3.10 -10.30
CA SER A 69 81.77 -3.35 -11.76
C SER A 69 80.49 -3.19 -12.60
N THR A 70 80.40 -2.07 -13.32
CA THR A 70 79.75 -1.97 -14.64
C THR A 70 80.84 -1.88 -15.71
N LEU A 71 80.79 -2.79 -16.69
CA LEU A 71 81.68 -2.81 -17.85
C LEU A 71 81.12 -1.82 -18.86
N SER A 72 81.67 -0.61 -18.91
CA SER A 72 81.34 0.39 -19.93
C SER A 72 82.27 0.20 -21.12
N LEU A 73 81.73 -0.27 -22.25
CA LEU A 73 82.40 -0.22 -23.55
C LEU A 73 82.01 1.09 -24.24
N GLU A 74 82.81 2.14 -24.04
CA GLU A 74 82.79 3.31 -24.93
C GLU A 74 83.80 3.10 -26.07
N GLY A 75 83.26 2.91 -27.26
CA GLY A 75 83.68 3.59 -28.49
C GLY A 75 85.03 3.26 -29.10
N TRP A 76 85.09 2.25 -29.97
CA TRP A 76 85.94 2.27 -31.18
C TRP A 76 85.06 1.80 -32.36
N TRP A 77 84.71 2.71 -33.26
CA TRP A 77 84.15 2.37 -34.58
C TRP A 77 85.31 1.99 -35.49
N TYR A 78 85.40 0.70 -35.84
CA TYR A 78 86.08 0.24 -37.03
C TYR A 78 85.27 -0.91 -37.62
N GLU A 79 85.17 -0.90 -38.95
CA GLU A 79 84.45 -1.80 -39.85
C GLU A 79 84.08 -3.17 -39.25
N ALA A 80 82.79 -3.47 -39.18
CA ALA A 80 82.28 -4.78 -38.82
C ALA A 80 81.35 -5.30 -39.94
N GLU A 81 81.88 -6.27 -40.70
CA GLU A 81 81.06 -7.37 -41.21
C GLU A 81 80.15 -7.90 -40.09
N ARG A 82 78.94 -8.37 -40.45
CA ARG A 82 77.95 -9.00 -39.56
C ARG A 82 78.59 -9.70 -38.36
N ASN A 83 78.59 -9.04 -37.21
CA ASN A 83 79.01 -9.66 -35.96
C ASN A 83 77.75 -10.09 -35.20
N GLU A 84 77.55 -11.40 -35.17
CA GLU A 84 76.72 -12.06 -34.17
C GLU A 84 77.39 -11.89 -32.80
N TYR A 85 76.66 -11.30 -31.85
CA TYR A 85 77.13 -11.19 -30.47
C TYR A 85 76.40 -12.22 -29.62
N THR A 86 77.16 -13.09 -28.94
CA THR A 86 76.60 -14.11 -28.04
C THR A 86 76.88 -13.75 -26.59
N ILE A 87 75.83 -13.50 -25.79
CA ILE A 87 75.93 -13.30 -24.34
C ILE A 87 74.96 -14.26 -23.65
N GLY A 88 75.47 -15.13 -22.78
CA GLY A 88 74.64 -16.09 -22.04
C GLY A 88 73.95 -17.15 -22.89
N GLY A 89 74.46 -17.44 -24.09
CA GLY A 89 73.86 -18.41 -25.04
C GLY A 89 72.84 -17.82 -26.02
N LEU A 90 72.53 -16.53 -25.94
CA LEU A 90 71.66 -15.84 -26.89
C LEU A 90 72.48 -15.07 -27.91
N THR A 91 72.13 -15.24 -29.19
CA THR A 91 72.81 -14.60 -30.33
C THR A 91 71.98 -13.43 -30.84
N PHE A 92 72.59 -12.25 -30.91
CA PHE A 92 71.95 -11.02 -31.36
C PHE A 92 72.62 -10.47 -32.60
N THR A 93 71.83 -9.92 -33.52
CA THR A 93 72.33 -9.07 -34.61
C THR A 93 71.77 -7.66 -34.44
N VAL A 94 72.66 -6.67 -34.51
CA VAL A 94 72.30 -5.25 -34.45
C VAL A 94 72.12 -4.78 -35.88
N SER A 95 70.91 -4.33 -36.23
CA SER A 95 70.66 -3.77 -37.57
C SER A 95 71.22 -2.35 -37.67
N GLU A 96 71.46 -1.87 -38.90
CA GLU A 96 71.93 -0.49 -39.18
C GLU A 96 71.00 0.61 -38.65
N SER A 97 69.76 0.27 -38.24
CA SER A 97 68.79 1.19 -37.63
C SER A 97 68.84 1.24 -36.09
N GLY A 98 69.73 0.50 -35.45
CA GLY A 98 69.84 0.42 -33.99
C GLY A 98 68.80 -0.48 -33.31
N SER A 99 68.02 -1.24 -34.08
CA SER A 99 67.16 -2.30 -33.54
C SER A 99 67.97 -3.59 -33.32
N ILE A 100 67.77 -4.22 -32.17
CA ILE A 100 68.34 -5.53 -31.83
C ILE A 100 67.31 -6.59 -32.21
N GLU A 101 67.64 -7.44 -33.18
CA GLU A 101 66.81 -8.58 -33.58
C GLU A 101 67.35 -9.85 -32.89
N ILE A 102 66.53 -10.47 -32.03
CA ILE A 102 66.89 -11.73 -31.36
C ILE A 102 66.46 -12.89 -32.26
N LEU A 103 67.42 -13.45 -33.00
CA LEU A 103 67.18 -14.54 -33.94
C LEU A 103 67.18 -15.89 -33.19
N LYS A 104 66.01 -16.25 -32.63
CA LYS A 104 65.46 -17.61 -32.38
C LYS A 104 64.64 -17.64 -31.08
N ALA A 105 63.31 -17.63 -31.21
CA ALA A 105 62.39 -17.81 -30.10
C ALA A 105 62.51 -19.20 -29.42
N GLU A 106 62.98 -20.21 -30.16
CA GLU A 106 63.07 -21.61 -29.70
C GLU A 106 64.18 -21.83 -28.64
N GLU A 107 65.26 -21.05 -28.65
CA GLU A 107 66.35 -21.16 -27.66
C GLU A 107 66.05 -20.35 -26.38
N ILE A 108 65.23 -19.28 -26.46
CA ILE A 108 64.75 -18.51 -25.31
C ILE A 108 63.82 -19.36 -24.44
N GLN A 109 62.88 -20.10 -25.05
CA GLN A 109 61.92 -20.97 -24.34
C GLN A 109 62.60 -22.04 -23.46
N ALA A 110 63.81 -22.47 -23.79
CA ALA A 110 64.55 -23.47 -23.01
C ALA A 110 65.21 -22.92 -21.73
N HIS A 111 65.39 -21.60 -21.60
CA HIS A 111 66.08 -20.98 -20.46
C HIS A 111 65.15 -20.40 -19.36
N PHE A 112 63.84 -20.27 -19.62
CA PHE A 112 62.89 -19.72 -18.63
C PHE A 112 62.19 -20.79 -17.76
N LYS A 113 62.59 -22.06 -17.84
CA LYS A 113 62.01 -23.16 -17.03
C LYS A 113 62.54 -23.29 -15.60
N THR A 114 63.50 -22.45 -15.19
CA THR A 114 64.04 -22.47 -13.81
C THR A 114 63.74 -21.17 -13.08
N ALA A 115 63.27 -21.31 -11.83
CA ALA A 115 62.89 -20.23 -10.92
C ALA A 115 63.90 -19.06 -10.97
N GLY A 116 63.47 -17.95 -11.56
CA GLY A 116 64.33 -16.80 -11.81
C GLY A 116 63.49 -15.52 -11.93
N ARG A 117 63.99 -14.46 -11.29
CA ARG A 117 63.43 -13.10 -11.38
C ARG A 117 63.76 -12.56 -12.77
N VAL A 118 62.77 -12.38 -13.64
CA VAL A 118 62.97 -11.73 -14.95
C VAL A 118 62.74 -10.23 -14.75
N HIS A 119 63.82 -9.43 -14.74
CA HIS A 119 63.76 -7.97 -14.80
C HIS A 119 63.86 -7.54 -16.26
N VAL A 120 62.84 -6.86 -16.77
CA VAL A 120 62.92 -6.11 -18.03
C VAL A 120 63.21 -4.66 -17.66
N ASN A 121 64.50 -4.27 -17.68
CA ASN A 121 64.97 -3.00 -17.12
C ASN A 121 64.99 -1.84 -18.13
N ASP A 122 64.87 -0.62 -17.60
CA ASP A 122 64.77 0.70 -18.25
C ASP A 122 65.58 0.88 -19.54
N SER A 123 64.92 0.67 -20.66
CA SER A 123 65.07 1.38 -21.92
C SER A 123 63.89 0.94 -22.79
N ARG A 124 63.54 1.70 -23.82
CA ARG A 124 62.36 1.50 -24.67
C ARG A 124 62.50 0.23 -25.54
N VAL A 125 62.52 -0.94 -24.90
CA VAL A 125 62.71 -2.25 -25.53
C VAL A 125 61.33 -2.88 -25.74
N GLU A 126 60.79 -2.72 -26.95
CA GLU A 126 59.65 -3.54 -27.40
C GLU A 126 60.14 -4.98 -27.59
N LEU A 127 59.98 -5.82 -26.57
CA LEU A 127 60.20 -7.26 -26.70
C LEU A 127 58.98 -7.88 -27.37
N ASN A 128 59.06 -8.13 -28.68
CA ASN A 128 58.01 -8.78 -29.46
C ASN A 128 58.18 -10.31 -29.42
N PHE A 129 57.35 -10.99 -28.63
CA PHE A 129 57.29 -12.45 -28.59
C PHE A 129 56.02 -12.97 -29.27
N SER A 130 56.13 -14.08 -30.00
CA SER A 130 54.95 -14.83 -30.49
C SER A 130 54.20 -15.51 -29.33
N SER A 131 54.93 -15.98 -28.33
CA SER A 131 54.40 -16.48 -27.06
C SER A 131 55.43 -16.26 -25.95
N PHE A 132 54.96 -15.90 -24.75
CA PHE A 132 55.80 -15.77 -23.55
C PHE A 132 55.21 -16.64 -22.44
N ASP A 133 55.91 -17.73 -22.08
CA ASP A 133 55.51 -18.72 -21.09
C ASP A 133 56.53 -18.77 -19.95
N VAL A 134 56.09 -18.58 -18.71
CA VAL A 134 56.94 -18.71 -17.51
C VAL A 134 56.23 -19.61 -16.49
N GLU A 135 56.90 -20.69 -16.07
CA GLU A 135 56.29 -21.79 -15.30
C GLU A 135 56.56 -21.74 -13.78
N ALA A 136 57.34 -20.79 -13.25
CA ALA A 136 57.54 -20.62 -11.80
C ALA A 136 58.18 -19.28 -11.41
N GLY A 137 57.95 -18.83 -10.16
CA GLY A 137 58.68 -17.72 -9.53
C GLY A 137 57.90 -16.41 -9.44
N THR A 138 58.61 -15.28 -9.36
CA THR A 138 58.03 -13.92 -9.38
C THR A 138 58.37 -13.26 -10.72
N LEU A 139 57.36 -12.75 -11.43
CA LEU A 139 57.55 -11.99 -12.66
C LEU A 139 57.22 -10.52 -12.41
N ALA A 140 58.17 -9.62 -12.70
CA ALA A 140 58.00 -8.18 -12.58
C ALA A 140 58.16 -7.52 -13.96
N VAL A 141 57.10 -6.89 -14.45
CA VAL A 141 57.07 -6.11 -15.69
C VAL A 141 57.28 -4.64 -15.33
N GLU A 142 58.54 -4.20 -15.46
CA GLU A 142 58.99 -2.84 -15.12
C GLU A 142 59.19 -1.94 -16.35
N GLY A 143 59.03 -2.50 -17.55
CA GLY A 143 59.07 -1.81 -18.86
C GLY A 143 57.82 -2.10 -19.71
N ASP A 144 57.69 -1.40 -20.84
CA ASP A 144 56.59 -1.64 -21.78
C ASP A 144 56.83 -2.93 -22.59
N VAL A 145 55.87 -3.86 -22.58
CA VAL A 145 56.00 -5.18 -23.22
C VAL A 145 54.87 -5.42 -24.22
N ARG A 146 55.19 -6.01 -25.37
CA ARG A 146 54.21 -6.39 -26.39
C ARG A 146 54.36 -7.86 -26.79
N ALA A 147 53.42 -8.70 -26.38
CA ALA A 147 53.43 -10.12 -26.70
C ALA A 147 52.16 -10.52 -27.46
N GLU A 148 52.25 -11.35 -28.50
CA GLU A 148 51.04 -11.79 -29.21
C GLU A 148 50.15 -12.62 -28.29
N ALA A 149 50.72 -13.60 -27.58
CA ALA A 149 50.08 -14.35 -26.52
C ALA A 149 50.97 -14.38 -25.27
N PHE A 150 50.36 -14.26 -24.10
CA PHE A 150 51.07 -14.28 -22.82
C PHE A 150 50.40 -15.26 -21.86
N SER A 151 51.19 -16.16 -21.29
CA SER A 151 50.74 -17.12 -20.27
C SER A 151 51.73 -17.17 -19.12
N TYR A 152 51.25 -17.03 -17.89
CA TYR A 152 52.10 -17.10 -16.69
C TYR A 152 51.48 -18.02 -15.64
N ASN A 153 52.30 -18.89 -15.08
CA ASN A 153 51.96 -19.72 -13.93
C ASN A 153 53.05 -19.59 -12.86
N GLY A 154 52.75 -18.95 -11.73
CA GLY A 154 53.76 -18.73 -10.70
C GLY A 154 53.22 -18.11 -9.40
N ALA A 155 54.12 -17.63 -8.53
CA ALA A 155 53.73 -17.17 -7.20
C ALA A 155 53.22 -15.72 -7.20
N LEU A 156 53.93 -14.82 -7.89
CA LEU A 156 53.62 -13.38 -7.90
C LEU A 156 53.83 -12.79 -9.29
N PHE A 157 52.76 -12.24 -9.88
CA PHE A 157 52.84 -11.38 -11.04
C PHE A 157 52.78 -9.91 -10.60
N GLN A 158 53.73 -9.08 -11.04
CA GLN A 158 53.76 -7.65 -10.78
C GLN A 158 53.91 -6.87 -12.09
N ASN A 159 53.06 -5.89 -12.33
CA ASN A 159 53.13 -4.97 -13.46
C ASN A 159 52.97 -3.52 -12.98
N THR A 160 53.89 -2.66 -13.39
CA THR A 160 53.84 -1.21 -13.09
C THR A 160 53.87 -0.36 -14.36
N ARG A 161 53.85 -1.00 -15.55
CA ARG A 161 53.97 -0.36 -16.87
C ARG A 161 52.93 -0.90 -17.85
N LYS A 162 53.13 -0.68 -19.15
CA LYS A 162 52.22 -1.12 -20.19
C LYS A 162 52.54 -2.54 -20.67
N LEU A 163 51.55 -3.42 -20.69
CA LEU A 163 51.64 -4.74 -21.31
C LEU A 163 50.50 -4.89 -22.33
N GLN A 164 50.85 -5.21 -23.57
CA GLN A 164 49.88 -5.29 -24.67
C GLN A 164 49.98 -6.58 -25.47
N GLY A 165 48.87 -7.05 -26.05
CA GLY A 165 48.89 -8.27 -26.86
C GLY A 165 47.57 -8.69 -27.51
N LYS A 166 47.51 -9.93 -28.01
CA LYS A 166 46.24 -10.56 -28.40
C LYS A 166 45.58 -11.24 -27.20
N SER A 167 46.25 -12.14 -26.51
CA SER A 167 45.69 -12.87 -25.34
C SER A 167 46.58 -12.81 -24.10
N PHE A 168 45.95 -12.82 -22.92
CA PHE A 168 46.63 -12.81 -21.62
C PHE A 168 45.99 -13.83 -20.68
N SER A 169 46.79 -14.74 -20.13
CA SER A 169 46.36 -15.71 -19.12
C SER A 169 47.34 -15.72 -17.95
N VAL A 170 46.84 -15.58 -16.73
CA VAL A 170 47.67 -15.62 -15.52
C VAL A 170 47.03 -16.53 -14.49
N PHE A 171 47.81 -17.50 -14.02
CA PHE A 171 47.52 -18.33 -12.87
C PHE A 171 48.57 -18.01 -11.80
N SER A 172 48.17 -17.36 -10.70
CA SER A 172 49.13 -16.93 -9.68
C SER A 172 48.60 -17.02 -8.26
N THR A 173 49.48 -16.94 -7.26
CA THR A 173 49.03 -16.76 -5.86
C THR A 173 48.71 -15.28 -5.58
N GLN A 174 49.55 -14.37 -6.06
CA GLN A 174 49.37 -12.93 -5.93
C GLN A 174 49.54 -12.22 -7.28
N PHE A 175 48.76 -11.16 -7.47
CA PHE A 175 48.81 -10.32 -8.66
C PHE A 175 48.78 -8.84 -8.27
N LYS A 176 49.74 -8.06 -8.76
CA LYS A 176 49.86 -6.63 -8.48
C LYS A 176 50.01 -5.84 -9.78
N ASN A 177 48.98 -5.11 -10.17
CA ASN A 177 48.99 -4.16 -11.28
C ASN A 177 48.85 -2.73 -10.75
N THR A 178 49.85 -2.27 -9.99
CA THR A 178 49.81 -0.96 -9.34
C THR A 178 50.31 0.14 -10.26
N GLY A 179 49.40 0.96 -10.78
CA GLY A 179 49.70 1.97 -11.82
C GLY A 179 50.02 1.40 -13.22
N GLY A 180 49.97 0.07 -13.38
CA GLY A 180 50.21 -0.61 -14.65
C GLY A 180 49.00 -0.61 -15.58
N ASN A 181 49.21 -0.92 -16.87
CA ASN A 181 48.18 -0.92 -17.91
C ASN A 181 48.26 -2.19 -18.78
N LEU A 182 47.23 -3.03 -18.73
CA LEU A 182 47.09 -4.24 -19.55
C LEU A 182 46.09 -3.98 -20.68
N GLU A 183 46.50 -4.10 -21.94
CA GLU A 183 45.64 -3.87 -23.11
C GLU A 183 45.70 -5.03 -24.12
N PHE A 184 44.64 -5.83 -24.21
CA PHE A 184 44.62 -7.03 -25.06
C PHE A 184 43.45 -7.06 -26.06
N LEU A 185 43.68 -7.63 -27.24
CA LEU A 185 42.67 -7.69 -28.33
C LEU A 185 41.64 -8.83 -28.17
N SER A 186 41.95 -9.85 -27.39
CA SER A 186 41.08 -11.00 -27.11
C SER A 186 40.73 -11.01 -25.62
N ASN A 187 40.59 -12.20 -25.02
CA ASN A 187 40.25 -12.35 -23.62
C ASN A 187 41.48 -12.20 -22.70
N ILE A 188 41.23 -11.65 -21.52
CA ILE A 188 42.12 -11.69 -20.37
C ILE A 188 41.54 -12.66 -19.34
N ILE A 189 42.30 -13.69 -18.96
CA ILE A 189 41.92 -14.69 -17.94
C ILE A 189 42.89 -14.60 -16.77
N LEU A 190 42.37 -14.33 -15.58
CA LEU A 190 43.15 -14.10 -14.35
C LEU A 190 42.60 -15.01 -13.25
N GLU A 191 43.38 -16.01 -12.85
CA GLU A 191 43.09 -16.87 -11.70
C GLU A 191 44.15 -16.63 -10.62
N VAL A 192 43.75 -15.98 -9.53
CA VAL A 192 44.67 -15.46 -8.51
C VAL A 192 44.28 -15.95 -7.12
N GLY A 193 45.06 -16.89 -6.57
CA GLY A 193 44.68 -17.69 -5.40
C GLY A 193 44.44 -16.90 -4.11
N GLU A 194 45.23 -15.87 -3.81
CA GLU A 194 45.16 -15.15 -2.54
C GLU A 194 44.79 -13.67 -2.71
N GLY A 195 45.56 -12.89 -3.48
CA GLY A 195 45.38 -11.44 -3.52
C GLY A 195 45.62 -10.81 -4.87
N PHE A 196 44.65 -9.99 -5.30
CA PHE A 196 44.67 -9.20 -6.51
C PHE A 196 44.63 -7.70 -6.17
N ASP A 197 45.69 -6.98 -6.52
CA ASP A 197 45.82 -5.55 -6.30
C ASP A 197 45.95 -4.84 -7.66
N ASN A 198 44.94 -4.06 -8.03
CA ASN A 198 44.88 -3.23 -9.22
C ASN A 198 44.76 -1.74 -8.86
N THR A 199 45.39 -1.34 -7.75
CA THR A 199 45.36 0.06 -7.29
C THR A 199 45.97 0.99 -8.34
N ASP A 200 45.21 2.02 -8.75
CA ASP A 200 45.55 2.94 -9.85
C ASP A 200 45.86 2.26 -11.20
N GLY A 201 45.56 0.95 -11.33
CA GLY A 201 45.87 0.13 -12.49
C GLY A 201 44.75 0.08 -13.53
N LYS A 202 45.09 -0.26 -14.77
CA LYS A 202 44.14 -0.44 -15.87
C LYS A 202 44.27 -1.83 -16.48
N ILE A 203 43.13 -2.49 -16.66
CA ILE A 203 43.00 -3.79 -17.33
C ILE A 203 41.89 -3.64 -18.35
N HIS A 204 42.25 -3.78 -19.63
CA HIS A 204 41.36 -3.60 -20.75
C HIS A 204 41.51 -4.71 -21.78
N ALA A 205 40.39 -5.37 -22.10
CA ALA A 205 40.30 -6.42 -23.12
C ALA A 205 39.26 -6.03 -24.17
N ARG A 206 39.56 -6.19 -25.46
CA ARG A 206 38.53 -6.06 -26.50
C ARG A 206 37.55 -7.24 -26.54
N GLY A 207 37.96 -8.42 -26.07
CA GLY A 207 37.03 -9.53 -25.83
C GLY A 207 36.38 -9.39 -24.46
N GLY A 208 36.61 -10.38 -23.60
CA GLY A 208 36.17 -10.38 -22.21
C GLY A 208 37.31 -10.40 -21.18
N VAL A 209 37.01 -9.96 -19.97
CA VAL A 209 37.87 -10.16 -18.79
C VAL A 209 37.21 -11.17 -17.86
N VAL A 210 37.94 -12.23 -17.49
CA VAL A 210 37.54 -13.18 -16.45
C VAL A 210 38.57 -13.11 -15.33
N LEU A 211 38.13 -12.70 -14.14
CA LEU A 211 38.95 -12.62 -12.93
C LEU A 211 38.32 -13.48 -11.84
N GLN A 212 39.10 -14.41 -11.31
CA GLN A 212 38.78 -15.16 -10.11
C GLN A 212 39.87 -14.91 -9.07
N THR A 213 39.48 -14.42 -7.90
CA THR A 213 40.43 -14.20 -6.80
C THR A 213 39.79 -14.35 -5.43
N LYS A 214 40.61 -14.44 -4.39
CA LYS A 214 40.16 -14.37 -3.01
C LYS A 214 39.96 -12.92 -2.59
N ASP A 215 41.01 -12.11 -2.50
CA ASP A 215 40.89 -10.68 -2.17
C ASP A 215 41.10 -9.80 -3.41
N LEU A 216 40.18 -8.84 -3.63
CA LEU A 216 40.22 -7.86 -4.72
C LEU A 216 40.37 -6.43 -4.18
N GLN A 217 41.49 -5.80 -4.52
CA GLN A 217 41.72 -4.37 -4.34
C GLN A 217 41.75 -3.68 -5.70
N ASN A 218 40.78 -2.81 -5.97
CA ASN A 218 40.64 -2.07 -7.23
C ASN A 218 40.47 -0.57 -6.97
N GLU A 219 41.21 -0.02 -6.00
CA GLU A 219 41.09 1.39 -5.62
C GLU A 219 41.63 2.31 -6.73
N ASN A 220 40.80 3.24 -7.20
CA ASN A 220 41.05 4.06 -8.41
C ASN A 220 41.43 3.26 -9.68
N GLY A 221 41.31 1.94 -9.65
CA GLY A 221 41.66 1.05 -10.76
C GLY A 221 40.51 0.88 -11.75
N SER A 222 40.80 0.26 -12.89
CA SER A 222 39.81 -0.06 -13.92
C SER A 222 40.00 -1.49 -14.42
N ILE A 223 38.94 -2.30 -14.37
CA ILE A 223 38.87 -3.66 -14.94
C ILE A 223 37.74 -3.66 -15.96
N SER A 224 38.07 -3.84 -17.24
CA SER A 224 37.09 -3.73 -18.31
C SER A 224 37.32 -4.64 -19.50
N GLY A 225 36.26 -5.30 -19.97
CA GLY A 225 36.19 -6.02 -21.24
C GLY A 225 35.11 -5.41 -22.12
N ILE A 226 35.31 -5.26 -23.43
CA ILE A 226 34.26 -4.67 -24.28
C ILE A 226 33.00 -5.56 -24.27
N GLU A 227 33.14 -6.87 -24.49
CA GLU A 227 31.98 -7.77 -24.58
C GLU A 227 31.49 -8.18 -23.20
N THR A 228 32.40 -8.66 -22.34
CA THR A 228 32.06 -9.20 -21.03
C THR A 228 33.11 -8.90 -19.97
N THR A 229 32.68 -8.70 -18.73
CA THR A 229 33.58 -8.64 -17.56
C THR A 229 32.98 -9.49 -16.46
N GLN A 230 33.67 -10.57 -16.08
CA GLN A 230 33.27 -11.46 -15.00
C GLN A 230 34.31 -11.43 -13.89
N VAL A 231 33.89 -11.01 -12.70
CA VAL A 231 34.73 -10.96 -11.50
C VAL A 231 34.11 -11.85 -10.44
N SER A 232 34.87 -12.83 -9.95
CA SER A 232 34.48 -13.71 -8.85
C SER A 232 35.45 -13.53 -7.68
N CYS A 233 34.93 -13.14 -6.52
CA CYS A 233 35.70 -12.80 -5.31
C CYS A 233 35.28 -13.71 -4.15
N SER A 234 36.23 -14.41 -3.51
CA SER A 234 35.99 -15.30 -2.36
C SER A 234 36.56 -14.76 -1.04
N GLY A 235 36.63 -13.43 -0.92
CA GLY A 235 37.25 -12.69 0.15
C GLY A 235 36.90 -11.21 0.03
N ASN A 236 37.76 -10.32 0.52
CA ASN A 236 37.46 -8.89 0.61
C ASN A 236 37.44 -8.23 -0.78
N LEU A 237 36.41 -7.41 -1.03
CA LEU A 237 36.35 -6.52 -2.19
C LEU A 237 36.41 -5.07 -1.71
N THR A 238 37.40 -4.33 -2.19
CA THR A 238 37.48 -2.86 -2.09
C THR A 238 37.66 -2.25 -3.48
N GLY A 239 36.71 -1.42 -3.87
CA GLY A 239 36.66 -0.74 -5.17
C GLY A 239 36.51 0.77 -5.02
N LYS A 240 37.06 1.38 -3.96
CA LYS A 240 36.94 2.83 -3.73
C LYS A 240 37.38 3.63 -4.96
N ASN A 241 36.47 4.42 -5.54
CA ASN A 241 36.64 5.13 -6.83
C ASN A 241 37.07 4.25 -8.03
N GLY A 242 37.04 2.93 -7.87
CA GLY A 242 37.40 1.95 -8.88
C GLY A 242 36.27 1.71 -9.86
N HIS A 243 36.62 1.12 -10.99
CA HIS A 243 35.71 0.77 -12.05
C HIS A 243 35.81 -0.72 -12.43
N ILE A 244 34.66 -1.40 -12.49
CA ILE A 244 34.52 -2.75 -13.05
C ILE A 244 33.40 -2.67 -14.09
N GLY A 245 33.66 -2.98 -15.35
CA GLY A 245 32.58 -2.93 -16.33
C GLY A 245 32.90 -3.34 -17.74
N ALA A 246 31.84 -3.58 -18.50
CA ALA A 246 31.90 -3.94 -19.91
C ALA A 246 31.00 -3.02 -20.74
N ASN A 247 31.17 -3.01 -22.07
CA ASN A 247 30.13 -2.44 -22.93
C ASN A 247 28.95 -3.41 -23.05
N GLY A 248 29.18 -4.73 -22.98
CA GLY A 248 28.12 -5.73 -22.97
C GLY A 248 27.67 -6.12 -21.55
N LYS A 249 28.05 -7.31 -21.09
CA LYS A 249 27.60 -7.87 -19.81
C LYS A 249 28.66 -7.83 -18.73
N THR A 250 28.32 -7.31 -17.56
CA THR A 250 29.18 -7.32 -16.36
C THR A 250 28.59 -8.24 -15.30
N ILE A 251 29.39 -9.18 -14.79
CA ILE A 251 29.01 -10.13 -13.74
C ILE A 251 29.97 -9.96 -12.56
N LEU A 252 29.43 -9.65 -11.38
CA LEU A 252 30.17 -9.64 -10.13
C LEU A 252 29.62 -10.72 -9.20
N SER A 253 30.45 -11.69 -8.82
CA SER A 253 30.06 -12.80 -7.94
C SER A 253 30.86 -12.78 -6.64
N LEU A 254 30.18 -12.83 -5.50
CA LEU A 254 30.79 -13.11 -4.20
C LEU A 254 30.65 -14.60 -3.89
N LEU A 255 31.75 -15.29 -3.62
CA LEU A 255 31.78 -16.73 -3.34
C LEU A 255 31.77 -17.05 -1.85
N THR A 256 32.10 -16.07 -0.99
CA THR A 256 32.12 -16.21 0.47
C THR A 256 31.57 -14.96 1.13
N SER A 257 31.07 -15.11 2.36
CA SER A 257 30.48 -14.03 3.15
C SER A 257 31.45 -12.85 3.30
N THR A 258 31.10 -11.71 2.71
CA THR A 258 31.81 -10.44 2.93
C THR A 258 30.84 -9.26 2.90
N THR A 259 31.10 -8.28 3.76
CA THR A 259 30.53 -6.94 3.61
C THR A 259 31.40 -6.16 2.63
N VAL A 260 30.78 -5.58 1.60
CA VAL A 260 31.46 -4.72 0.64
C VAL A 260 31.33 -3.28 1.13
N GLU A 261 32.36 -2.75 1.78
CA GLU A 261 32.34 -1.38 2.31
C GLU A 261 32.47 -0.31 1.20
N HIS A 262 33.19 -0.64 0.11
CA HIS A 262 33.38 0.24 -1.04
C HIS A 262 33.23 -0.58 -2.33
N LEU A 263 32.05 -0.54 -2.95
CA LEU A 263 31.79 -1.24 -4.20
C LEU A 263 32.53 -0.61 -5.40
N GLY A 264 32.57 0.72 -5.45
CA GLY A 264 32.98 1.45 -6.66
C GLY A 264 31.90 1.47 -7.74
N LYS A 265 32.30 1.66 -9.00
CA LYS A 265 31.39 1.74 -10.15
C LYS A 265 31.35 0.43 -10.93
N VAL A 266 30.20 -0.26 -10.90
CA VAL A 266 29.93 -1.44 -11.73
C VAL A 266 29.06 -1.05 -12.92
N GLN A 267 29.50 -1.27 -14.17
CA GLN A 267 28.75 -0.79 -15.34
C GLN A 267 28.67 -1.77 -16.52
N GLY A 268 27.59 -1.68 -17.33
CA GLY A 268 27.49 -2.30 -18.67
C GLY A 268 26.15 -2.12 -19.36
N THR A 269 25.87 -2.79 -20.48
CA THR A 269 24.49 -2.87 -21.01
C THR A 269 23.62 -3.66 -20.05
N THR A 270 24.15 -4.78 -19.54
CA THR A 270 23.54 -5.57 -18.44
C THR A 270 24.54 -5.75 -17.31
N VAL A 271 24.06 -5.64 -16.07
CA VAL A 271 24.87 -5.81 -14.86
C VAL A 271 24.22 -6.85 -13.97
N GLU A 272 24.98 -7.88 -13.60
CA GLU A 272 24.52 -8.96 -12.74
C GLU A 272 25.41 -9.07 -11.50
N PHE A 273 24.80 -8.94 -10.33
CA PHE A 273 25.42 -9.19 -9.04
C PHE A 273 24.90 -10.52 -8.48
N GLN A 274 25.79 -11.40 -8.03
CA GLN A 274 25.44 -12.69 -7.43
C GLN A 274 26.19 -12.88 -6.11
N ASP A 275 25.48 -12.95 -5.00
CA ASP A 275 26.03 -13.54 -3.78
C ASP A 275 25.76 -15.06 -3.80
N LYS A 276 26.84 -15.83 -4.00
CA LYS A 276 26.84 -17.30 -3.95
C LYS A 276 27.33 -17.84 -2.61
N SER A 277 27.57 -16.96 -1.64
CA SER A 277 27.98 -17.38 -0.30
C SER A 277 26.81 -17.97 0.48
N ASP A 278 27.12 -18.78 1.49
CA ASP A 278 26.12 -19.29 2.44
C ASP A 278 25.65 -18.21 3.44
N ASN A 279 26.05 -16.95 3.26
CA ASN A 279 25.69 -15.87 4.17
C ASN A 279 24.18 -15.62 4.11
N PRO A 280 23.48 -15.57 5.26
CA PRO A 280 22.08 -15.19 5.26
C PRO A 280 21.81 -13.79 4.69
N LYS A 281 22.79 -12.87 4.74
CA LYS A 281 22.60 -11.45 4.41
C LYS A 281 23.84 -10.79 3.80
N THR A 282 23.67 -10.19 2.64
CA THR A 282 24.70 -9.44 1.91
C THR A 282 24.57 -7.95 2.19
N VAL A 283 25.68 -7.27 2.53
CA VAL A 283 25.71 -5.81 2.75
C VAL A 283 26.68 -5.17 1.78
N ILE A 284 26.21 -4.19 1.01
CA ILE A 284 27.01 -3.46 0.02
C ILE A 284 26.84 -1.97 0.26
N LYS A 285 27.95 -1.23 0.30
CA LYS A 285 27.98 0.21 0.53
C LYS A 285 28.88 0.91 -0.50
N ASP A 286 28.68 2.22 -0.60
CA ASP A 286 29.52 3.17 -1.34
C ASP A 286 29.90 2.75 -2.77
N GLY A 287 29.08 3.18 -3.74
CA GLY A 287 29.30 2.89 -5.15
C GLY A 287 28.01 2.95 -5.96
N GLY A 288 27.98 2.24 -7.08
CA GLY A 288 26.76 2.11 -7.86
C GLY A 288 26.78 1.04 -8.96
N PHE A 289 25.58 0.58 -9.31
CA PHE A 289 25.30 -0.28 -10.44
C PHE A 289 24.68 0.54 -11.57
N PHE A 290 25.31 0.54 -12.74
CA PHE A 290 24.91 1.37 -13.88
C PHE A 290 24.71 0.49 -15.10
N ALA A 291 23.46 0.33 -15.56
CA ALA A 291 23.14 -0.46 -16.72
C ALA A 291 22.28 0.29 -17.73
N GLU A 292 22.53 0.08 -19.03
CA GLU A 292 21.70 0.65 -20.10
C GLU A 292 20.33 -0.05 -20.18
N GLU A 293 20.29 -1.37 -19.94
CA GLU A 293 19.08 -2.18 -20.04
C GLU A 293 18.63 -2.75 -18.69
N GLU A 294 19.53 -3.42 -17.96
CA GLU A 294 19.11 -4.21 -16.79
C GLU A 294 20.19 -4.30 -15.71
N VAL A 295 19.77 -4.12 -14.46
CA VAL A 295 20.52 -4.55 -13.27
C VAL A 295 19.80 -5.73 -12.63
N LEU A 296 20.50 -6.86 -12.49
CA LEU A 296 20.01 -8.08 -11.84
C LEU A 296 20.78 -8.34 -10.55
N LEU A 297 20.09 -8.34 -9.42
CA LEU A 297 20.68 -8.60 -8.10
C LEU A 297 20.17 -9.92 -7.54
N LYS A 298 21.09 -10.87 -7.31
CA LYS A 298 20.79 -12.19 -6.75
C LYS A 298 21.51 -12.37 -5.42
N ALA A 299 20.75 -12.57 -4.36
CA ALA A 299 21.24 -12.82 -3.01
C ALA A 299 20.14 -13.47 -2.18
N ARG A 300 20.45 -14.00 -1.00
CA ARG A 300 19.40 -14.46 -0.09
C ARG A 300 18.64 -13.27 0.53
N SER A 301 19.38 -12.32 1.10
CA SER A 301 18.93 -11.06 1.68
C SER A 301 19.94 -9.99 1.31
N LEU A 302 19.48 -8.77 1.01
CA LEU A 302 20.33 -7.75 0.40
C LEU A 302 20.12 -6.37 1.02
N GLU A 303 21.15 -5.80 1.65
CA GLU A 303 21.14 -4.42 2.12
C GLU A 303 22.15 -3.58 1.34
N ILE A 304 21.63 -2.57 0.65
CA ILE A 304 22.42 -1.69 -0.21
C ILE A 304 22.16 -0.21 0.10
N PRO A 305 22.44 0.25 1.34
CA PRO A 305 22.23 1.64 1.70
C PRO A 305 23.23 2.56 0.97
N GLY A 306 22.73 3.63 0.39
CA GLY A 306 23.52 4.70 -0.24
C GLY A 306 24.16 4.35 -1.58
N VAL A 307 23.90 3.17 -2.15
CA VAL A 307 24.43 2.78 -3.47
C VAL A 307 23.48 3.21 -4.56
N ILE A 308 24.03 3.82 -5.59
CA ILE A 308 23.26 4.34 -6.72
C ILE A 308 22.92 3.18 -7.66
N ILE A 309 21.65 3.01 -7.98
CA ILE A 309 21.21 2.11 -9.05
C ILE A 309 20.65 2.96 -10.19
N GLN A 310 21.19 2.78 -11.39
CA GLN A 310 20.73 3.45 -12.59
C GLN A 310 20.52 2.42 -13.70
N SER A 311 19.26 2.09 -13.96
CA SER A 311 18.85 1.20 -15.04
C SER A 311 17.33 1.30 -15.25
N PRO A 312 16.82 1.17 -16.48
CA PRO A 312 15.38 1.15 -16.72
C PRO A 312 14.71 -0.08 -16.07
N LEU A 313 15.41 -1.20 -15.93
CA LEU A 313 14.93 -2.42 -15.28
C LEU A 313 15.85 -2.84 -14.13
N LEU A 314 15.29 -2.91 -12.91
CA LEU A 314 15.92 -3.58 -11.77
C LEU A 314 15.21 -4.91 -11.51
N GLU A 315 15.90 -6.03 -11.69
CA GLU A 315 15.42 -7.35 -11.28
C GLU A 315 16.11 -7.82 -9.99
N LEU A 316 15.31 -8.32 -9.06
CA LEU A 316 15.71 -8.80 -7.74
C LEU A 316 15.31 -10.28 -7.61
N GLN A 317 16.28 -11.12 -7.23
CA GLN A 317 16.05 -12.51 -6.85
C GLN A 317 16.54 -12.67 -5.42
N VAL A 318 15.67 -12.28 -4.47
CA VAL A 318 15.97 -12.14 -3.03
C VAL A 318 14.75 -12.53 -2.18
N GLN A 319 14.96 -12.84 -0.90
CA GLN A 319 13.88 -13.10 0.08
C GLN A 319 13.44 -11.82 0.81
N ASP A 320 14.36 -10.86 0.96
CA ASP A 320 14.10 -9.51 1.45
C ASP A 320 15.15 -8.53 0.85
N PHE A 321 14.92 -7.23 1.00
CA PHE A 321 15.95 -6.23 0.70
C PHE A 321 15.75 -4.91 1.46
N LEU A 322 16.85 -4.15 1.55
CA LEU A 322 16.89 -2.73 1.89
C LEU A 322 17.63 -2.00 0.78
N ILE A 323 16.91 -1.28 -0.06
CA ILE A 323 17.47 -0.44 -1.13
C ILE A 323 16.83 0.94 -0.99
N ASP A 324 17.66 1.98 -1.07
CA ASP A 324 17.19 3.36 -1.04
C ASP A 324 16.28 3.68 -2.24
N THR A 325 15.63 4.85 -2.20
CA THR A 325 14.73 5.29 -3.29
C THR A 325 15.44 5.26 -4.65
N ILE A 326 14.80 4.63 -5.64
CA ILE A 326 15.36 4.48 -6.99
C ILE A 326 14.56 5.34 -7.98
N PRO A 327 15.01 6.57 -8.29
CA PRO A 327 14.28 7.48 -9.17
C PRO A 327 14.48 7.20 -10.67
N SER A 328 15.38 6.28 -11.02
CA SER A 328 15.83 6.03 -12.40
C SER A 328 15.17 4.81 -13.04
N SER A 329 14.59 3.91 -12.24
CA SER A 329 14.02 2.66 -12.75
C SER A 329 12.58 2.85 -13.18
N GLU A 330 12.29 2.39 -14.41
CA GLU A 330 10.93 2.34 -14.93
C GLU A 330 10.16 1.15 -14.37
N ARG A 331 10.87 0.05 -14.09
CA ARG A 331 10.32 -1.19 -13.54
C ARG A 331 11.28 -1.79 -12.51
N THR A 332 10.74 -2.21 -11.38
CA THR A 332 11.43 -3.04 -10.41
C THR A 332 10.69 -4.35 -10.27
N ILE A 333 11.36 -5.46 -10.60
CA ILE A 333 10.81 -6.81 -10.60
C ILE A 333 11.43 -7.61 -9.47
N VAL A 334 10.62 -8.17 -8.58
CA VAL A 334 11.03 -9.25 -7.67
C VAL A 334 10.59 -10.56 -8.30
N ARG A 335 11.56 -11.39 -8.68
CA ARG A 335 11.30 -12.71 -9.27
C ARG A 335 11.46 -13.79 -8.21
N LEU A 336 10.41 -14.60 -8.06
CA LEU A 336 10.29 -15.57 -6.97
C LEU A 336 9.91 -16.94 -7.51
N ASP A 337 10.53 -17.99 -6.99
CA ASP A 337 10.11 -19.36 -7.25
C ASP A 337 8.79 -19.69 -6.53
N SER A 338 8.06 -20.71 -6.99
CA SER A 338 6.70 -21.04 -6.52
C SER A 338 6.58 -21.43 -5.04
N GLU A 339 7.70 -21.72 -4.38
CA GLU A 339 7.78 -22.10 -2.95
C GLU A 339 8.64 -21.13 -2.14
N GLN A 340 9.05 -19.99 -2.73
CA GLN A 340 9.93 -19.02 -2.09
C GLN A 340 9.13 -17.89 -1.45
N ASP A 341 9.07 -17.86 -0.12
CA ASP A 341 8.48 -16.73 0.60
C ASP A 341 9.30 -15.43 0.42
N PHE A 342 8.61 -14.29 0.50
CA PHE A 342 9.21 -12.96 0.42
C PHE A 342 8.64 -12.05 1.51
N ALA A 343 9.50 -11.24 2.14
CA ALA A 343 9.11 -10.24 3.12
C ALA A 343 9.81 -8.89 2.86
N LEU A 344 9.02 -7.82 2.73
CA LEU A 344 9.53 -6.45 2.70
C LEU A 344 9.31 -5.78 4.06
N MET A 345 10.41 -5.63 4.80
CA MET A 345 10.44 -5.04 6.16
C MET A 345 10.79 -3.55 6.17
N HIS A 346 11.29 -3.03 5.05
CA HIS A 346 11.80 -1.68 4.93
C HIS A 346 11.01 -0.89 3.88
N PRO A 347 10.80 0.43 4.09
CA PRO A 347 10.09 1.25 3.11
C PRO A 347 10.79 1.20 1.75
N TYR A 348 10.00 1.10 0.68
CA TYR A 348 10.53 1.09 -0.67
C TYR A 348 9.80 2.11 -1.55
N ARG A 349 10.59 2.88 -2.32
CA ARG A 349 10.07 3.89 -3.24
C ARG A 349 10.72 3.80 -4.61
N THR A 350 9.88 3.81 -5.63
CA THR A 350 10.26 3.83 -7.04
C THR A 350 9.36 4.78 -7.83
N THR A 351 9.94 5.49 -8.80
CA THR A 351 9.18 6.26 -9.80
C THR A 351 8.58 5.36 -10.88
N GLY A 352 8.98 4.10 -10.91
CA GLY A 352 8.49 3.06 -11.82
C GLY A 352 7.35 2.23 -11.25
N SER A 353 7.16 1.05 -11.84
CA SER A 353 6.30 0.00 -11.27
C SER A 353 7.10 -0.85 -10.28
N PHE A 354 6.43 -1.40 -9.27
CA PHE A 354 6.96 -2.43 -8.41
C PHE A 354 6.17 -3.72 -8.63
N GLU A 355 6.86 -4.78 -9.07
CA GLU A 355 6.23 -5.97 -9.64
C GLU A 355 6.77 -7.25 -9.02
N PHE A 356 5.89 -8.21 -8.75
CA PHE A 356 6.24 -9.55 -8.30
C PHE A 356 5.90 -10.55 -9.39
N TRP A 357 6.86 -11.38 -9.78
CA TRP A 357 6.69 -12.38 -10.84
C TRP A 357 7.08 -13.77 -10.36
N GLN A 358 6.21 -14.75 -10.57
CA GLN A 358 6.55 -16.15 -10.38
C GLN A 358 7.49 -16.62 -11.50
N THR A 359 8.56 -17.32 -11.16
CA THR A 359 9.52 -17.89 -12.13
C THR A 359 8.79 -18.75 -13.18
N GLY A 360 9.15 -18.56 -14.45
CA GLY A 360 8.53 -19.23 -15.59
C GLY A 360 7.33 -18.49 -16.21
N LEU A 361 6.75 -17.51 -15.52
CA LEU A 361 5.73 -16.63 -16.09
C LEU A 361 6.39 -15.40 -16.71
N LEU A 362 6.24 -15.23 -18.02
CA LEU A 362 6.96 -14.20 -18.79
C LEU A 362 6.10 -13.00 -19.14
N ASN A 363 4.77 -13.14 -19.11
CA ASN A 363 3.82 -12.09 -19.47
C ASN A 363 2.45 -12.32 -18.82
N VAL A 364 1.59 -11.31 -18.86
CA VAL A 364 0.24 -11.36 -18.25
C VAL A 364 -0.61 -12.50 -18.83
N THR A 365 -0.51 -12.78 -20.14
CA THR A 365 -1.26 -13.89 -20.77
C THR A 365 -0.88 -15.24 -20.17
N SER A 366 0.41 -15.47 -19.90
CA SER A 366 0.86 -16.70 -19.22
C SER A 366 0.37 -16.80 -17.77
N VAL A 367 0.23 -15.67 -17.08
CA VAL A 367 -0.33 -15.59 -15.72
C VAL A 367 -1.82 -15.91 -15.73
N GLU A 368 -2.57 -15.36 -16.70
CA GLU A 368 -4.00 -15.64 -16.85
C GLU A 368 -4.29 -17.10 -17.20
N ALA A 369 -3.49 -17.69 -18.09
CA ALA A 369 -3.56 -19.11 -18.39
C ALA A 369 -3.25 -19.98 -17.16
N ALA A 370 -2.25 -19.59 -16.35
CA ALA A 370 -1.94 -20.27 -15.10
C ALA A 370 -3.07 -20.16 -14.07
N MET A 371 -3.68 -18.97 -13.92
CA MET A 371 -4.84 -18.78 -13.05
C MET A 371 -6.02 -19.64 -13.49
N GLU A 372 -6.28 -19.74 -14.80
CA GLU A 372 -7.36 -20.57 -15.34
C GLU A 372 -7.08 -22.05 -15.13
N HIS A 373 -5.86 -22.50 -15.37
CA HIS A 373 -5.46 -23.89 -15.15
C HIS A 373 -5.57 -24.32 -13.68
N LEU A 374 -5.17 -23.44 -12.75
CA LEU A 374 -5.14 -23.74 -11.31
C LEU A 374 -6.52 -23.64 -10.64
N TYR A 375 -7.36 -22.71 -11.08
CA TYR A 375 -8.58 -22.33 -10.36
C TYR A 375 -9.86 -22.43 -11.17
N GLY A 376 -9.79 -22.52 -12.49
CA GLY A 376 -10.96 -22.49 -13.38
C GLY A 376 -11.88 -21.29 -13.08
N ASP A 377 -13.17 -21.60 -12.94
CA ASP A 377 -14.22 -20.65 -12.58
C ASP A 377 -14.28 -20.27 -11.08
N GLY A 378 -13.48 -20.93 -10.23
CA GLY A 378 -13.43 -20.68 -8.80
C GLY A 378 -14.50 -21.39 -7.95
N SER A 379 -15.37 -22.21 -8.55
CA SER A 379 -16.48 -22.89 -7.85
C SER A 379 -16.05 -24.13 -7.06
N GLY A 380 -15.06 -24.88 -7.56
CA GLY A 380 -14.56 -26.12 -6.96
C GLY A 380 -13.61 -25.93 -5.76
N ASP A 381 -13.03 -27.03 -5.27
CA ASP A 381 -12.01 -26.99 -4.21
C ASP A 381 -10.74 -26.29 -4.69
N LEU A 382 -10.35 -25.21 -4.01
CA LEU A 382 -9.22 -24.38 -4.42
C LEU A 382 -7.94 -24.78 -3.66
N PRO A 383 -6.79 -24.92 -4.34
CA PRO A 383 -5.54 -25.28 -3.69
C PRO A 383 -5.09 -24.22 -2.68
N ALA A 384 -4.39 -24.67 -1.64
CA ALA A 384 -3.73 -23.77 -0.69
C ALA A 384 -2.62 -22.96 -1.40
N PRO A 385 -2.34 -21.73 -0.94
CA PRO A 385 -1.19 -20.99 -1.43
C PRO A 385 0.10 -21.77 -1.10
N LYS A 386 1.06 -21.78 -2.02
CA LYS A 386 2.38 -22.40 -1.83
C LYS A 386 3.46 -21.43 -1.36
N GLN A 387 3.15 -20.14 -1.48
CA GLN A 387 4.06 -19.04 -1.24
C GLN A 387 3.36 -17.94 -0.47
N GLN A 388 4.10 -17.20 0.35
CA GLN A 388 3.64 -15.99 1.01
C GLN A 388 4.52 -14.80 0.67
N ILE A 389 3.89 -13.71 0.22
CA ILE A 389 4.52 -12.42 -0.06
C ILE A 389 3.96 -11.42 0.94
N ARG A 390 4.81 -10.95 1.86
CA ARG A 390 4.43 -10.03 2.94
C ARG A 390 5.07 -8.67 2.73
N LEU A 391 4.25 -7.63 2.59
CA LEU A 391 4.73 -6.25 2.58
C LEU A 391 4.36 -5.61 3.92
N GLN A 392 5.33 -5.50 4.84
CA GLN A 392 5.13 -5.00 6.19
C GLN A 392 5.59 -3.55 6.36
N ALA A 393 6.12 -2.94 5.31
CA ALA A 393 6.54 -1.55 5.26
C ALA A 393 5.85 -0.78 4.13
N ALA A 394 5.97 0.55 4.18
CA ALA A 394 5.37 1.43 3.19
C ALA A 394 5.97 1.21 1.79
N VAL A 395 5.11 1.28 0.77
CA VAL A 395 5.51 1.18 -0.63
C VAL A 395 4.92 2.35 -1.40
N GLN A 396 5.79 3.05 -2.13
CA GLN A 396 5.38 4.05 -3.11
C GLN A 396 5.91 3.65 -4.48
N ALA A 397 4.99 3.41 -5.42
CA ALA A 397 5.31 3.02 -6.79
C ALA A 397 4.46 3.84 -7.77
N ASP A 398 5.07 4.87 -8.35
CA ASP A 398 4.34 5.88 -9.13
C ASP A 398 3.71 5.30 -10.43
N LYS A 399 4.23 4.18 -10.96
CA LYS A 399 3.62 3.43 -12.09
C LYS A 399 2.96 2.11 -11.67
N GLY A 400 2.70 1.92 -10.37
CA GLY A 400 1.78 0.88 -9.88
C GLY A 400 2.45 -0.29 -9.17
N LEU A 401 1.60 -1.09 -8.51
CA LEU A 401 2.00 -2.27 -7.74
C LEU A 401 1.34 -3.50 -8.35
N HIS A 402 2.15 -4.45 -8.83
CA HIS A 402 1.67 -5.60 -9.57
C HIS A 402 2.11 -6.93 -8.93
N PHE A 403 1.18 -7.87 -8.84
CA PHE A 403 1.45 -9.25 -8.40
C PHE A 403 1.04 -10.22 -9.51
N TYR A 404 2.01 -10.96 -10.03
CA TYR A 404 1.87 -11.98 -11.07
C TYR A 404 2.30 -13.34 -10.54
N THR A 405 1.70 -13.71 -9.41
CA THR A 405 2.12 -14.84 -8.56
C THR A 405 0.88 -15.66 -8.20
N PRO A 406 0.33 -16.42 -9.17
CA PRO A 406 -0.96 -17.09 -9.04
C PRO A 406 -1.04 -18.02 -7.82
N GLU A 407 0.08 -18.61 -7.40
CA GLU A 407 0.15 -19.55 -6.28
C GLU A 407 0.40 -18.89 -4.91
N ALA A 408 0.58 -17.57 -4.86
CA ALA A 408 0.95 -16.85 -3.65
C ALA A 408 -0.25 -16.31 -2.86
N ARG A 409 -0.07 -16.23 -1.53
CA ARG A 409 -0.85 -15.33 -0.66
C ARG A 409 -0.12 -14.00 -0.54
N ILE A 410 -0.78 -12.93 -0.97
CA ILE A 410 -0.29 -11.56 -0.79
C ILE A 410 -0.84 -11.02 0.51
N GLN A 411 0.04 -10.52 1.39
CA GLN A 411 -0.33 -9.92 2.67
C GLN A 411 0.27 -8.51 2.75
N LEU A 412 -0.59 -7.51 2.90
CA LEU A 412 -0.23 -6.10 3.01
C LEU A 412 -0.51 -5.61 4.43
N GLY A 413 0.56 -5.18 5.11
CA GLY A 413 0.55 -4.89 6.54
C GLY A 413 0.45 -6.15 7.40
N ASP A 414 0.45 -5.93 8.71
CA ASP A 414 0.35 -6.97 9.72
C ASP A 414 -0.37 -6.40 10.94
N ASN A 415 -1.31 -7.17 11.49
CA ASN A 415 -2.17 -6.72 12.58
C ASN A 415 -1.38 -6.35 13.86
N ASP A 416 -0.19 -6.95 14.02
CA ASP A 416 0.70 -6.74 15.15
C ASP A 416 1.58 -5.47 15.02
N LEU A 417 1.60 -4.83 13.85
CA LEU A 417 2.35 -3.58 13.67
C LEU A 417 1.73 -2.43 14.48
N ALA A 418 2.58 -1.61 15.11
CA ALA A 418 2.13 -0.43 15.84
C ALA A 418 1.54 0.62 14.89
N GLU A 419 2.19 0.83 13.74
CA GLU A 419 1.79 1.77 12.70
C GLU A 419 1.27 1.03 11.47
N MET A 420 0.36 1.65 10.71
CA MET A 420 -0.15 1.08 9.47
C MET A 420 0.77 1.48 8.32
N PRO A 421 1.38 0.54 7.59
CA PRO A 421 2.11 0.88 6.38
C PRO A 421 1.17 1.46 5.32
N GLU A 422 1.71 2.41 4.57
CA GLU A 422 1.01 3.12 3.50
C GLU A 422 1.48 2.60 2.15
N PHE A 423 0.53 2.19 1.32
CA PHE A 423 0.72 1.75 -0.07
C PHE A 423 0.13 2.81 -0.98
N LEU A 424 0.98 3.77 -1.37
CA LEU A 424 0.57 4.96 -2.11
C LEU A 424 0.90 4.80 -3.59
N LEU A 425 -0.13 4.53 -4.39
CA LEU A 425 -0.04 4.36 -5.83
C LEU A 425 -0.68 5.58 -6.52
N GLN A 426 -0.19 6.78 -6.15
CA GLN A 426 -0.73 8.06 -6.62
C GLN A 426 -0.68 8.10 -8.15
N ASN A 427 -1.86 8.13 -8.79
CA ASN A 427 -2.04 8.10 -10.25
C ASN A 427 -1.78 6.73 -10.94
N SER A 428 -1.80 5.63 -10.21
CA SER A 428 -1.56 4.31 -10.78
C SER A 428 -2.56 3.23 -10.37
N PHE A 429 -2.28 1.99 -10.78
CA PHE A 429 -3.14 0.82 -10.71
C PHE A 429 -2.53 -0.21 -9.76
N LEU A 430 -3.39 -0.86 -8.98
CA LEU A 430 -3.10 -2.13 -8.33
C LEU A 430 -3.55 -3.24 -9.28
N ARG A 431 -2.66 -4.19 -9.58
CA ARG A 431 -3.01 -5.40 -10.35
C ARG A 431 -2.53 -6.65 -9.63
N GLY A 432 -3.46 -7.46 -9.16
CA GLY A 432 -3.15 -8.70 -8.43
C GLY A 432 -3.69 -9.95 -9.11
N TYR A 433 -2.81 -10.87 -9.46
CA TYR A 433 -3.13 -12.27 -9.75
C TYR A 433 -2.47 -13.11 -8.67
N ALA A 434 -3.30 -13.60 -7.74
CA ALA A 434 -2.84 -14.31 -6.56
C ALA A 434 -3.85 -15.38 -6.16
N ASN A 435 -3.44 -16.31 -5.30
CA ASN A 435 -4.36 -17.24 -4.69
C ASN A 435 -5.31 -16.49 -3.74
N THR A 436 -4.71 -15.69 -2.86
CA THR A 436 -5.37 -14.89 -1.82
C THR A 436 -4.74 -13.50 -1.79
N PHE A 437 -5.56 -12.45 -1.70
CA PHE A 437 -5.10 -11.08 -1.49
C PHE A 437 -5.61 -10.57 -0.14
N ASP A 438 -4.72 -10.09 0.72
CA ASP A 438 -5.02 -9.80 2.11
C ASP A 438 -4.44 -8.46 2.56
N LEU A 439 -5.28 -7.43 2.53
CA LEU A 439 -4.98 -6.12 3.12
C LEU A 439 -5.28 -6.17 4.62
N GLU A 440 -4.34 -6.70 5.41
CA GLU A 440 -4.59 -7.06 6.80
C GLU A 440 -4.66 -5.87 7.75
N LYS A 441 -3.63 -5.00 7.73
CA LYS A 441 -3.54 -3.79 8.55
C LYS A 441 -2.70 -2.72 7.84
N ALA A 442 -3.31 -2.03 6.90
CA ALA A 442 -2.62 -1.04 6.08
C ALA A 442 -3.59 -0.04 5.44
N VAL A 443 -3.03 1.02 4.86
CA VAL A 443 -3.74 1.97 4.00
C VAL A 443 -3.27 1.77 2.58
N LEU A 444 -4.18 1.43 1.66
CA LEU A 444 -3.89 1.32 0.23
C LEU A 444 -4.71 2.35 -0.53
N ALA A 445 -4.02 3.22 -1.27
CA ALA A 445 -4.62 4.23 -2.14
C ALA A 445 -4.16 4.03 -3.59
N THR A 446 -5.10 3.91 -4.52
CA THR A 446 -4.84 3.64 -5.95
C THR A 446 -5.91 4.26 -6.83
N VAL A 447 -5.63 4.52 -8.11
CA VAL A 447 -6.66 4.98 -9.06
C VAL A 447 -7.63 3.86 -9.38
N ASN A 448 -7.08 2.69 -9.69
CA ASN A 448 -7.83 1.52 -10.09
C ASN A 448 -7.27 0.28 -9.38
N ALA A 449 -8.13 -0.69 -9.11
CA ALA A 449 -7.76 -1.96 -8.49
C ALA A 449 -8.36 -3.12 -9.27
N PHE A 450 -7.50 -3.95 -9.87
CA PHE A 450 -7.89 -5.22 -10.45
C PHE A 450 -7.27 -6.35 -9.63
N VAL A 451 -8.09 -7.20 -9.02
CA VAL A 451 -7.60 -8.32 -8.20
C VAL A 451 -8.34 -9.60 -8.54
N ARG A 452 -7.64 -10.60 -9.09
CA ARG A 452 -8.10 -11.98 -9.22
C ARG A 452 -7.50 -12.81 -8.08
N ALA A 453 -8.31 -13.11 -7.08
CA ALA A 453 -7.95 -13.90 -5.90
C ALA A 453 -9.08 -14.88 -5.54
N PRO A 454 -9.12 -16.07 -6.18
CA PRO A 454 -10.23 -17.02 -6.05
C PRO A 454 -10.52 -17.49 -4.61
N LYS A 455 -9.51 -17.54 -3.73
CA LYS A 455 -9.72 -17.87 -2.31
C LYS A 455 -10.21 -16.71 -1.47
N GLY A 456 -10.09 -15.49 -1.97
CA GLY A 456 -10.68 -14.32 -1.37
C GLY A 456 -9.78 -13.09 -1.34
N ILE A 457 -10.46 -11.96 -1.24
CA ILE A 457 -9.91 -10.62 -1.09
C ILE A 457 -10.31 -10.17 0.31
N TYR A 458 -9.33 -10.04 1.21
CA TYR A 458 -9.56 -9.69 2.61
C TYR A 458 -9.16 -8.24 2.83
N VAL A 459 -10.04 -7.46 3.45
CA VAL A 459 -9.78 -6.06 3.80
C VAL A 459 -10.00 -5.89 5.30
N GLY A 460 -8.93 -5.70 6.04
CA GLY A 460 -8.92 -5.48 7.49
C GLY A 460 -9.14 -6.71 8.35
N ARG A 461 -9.11 -6.46 9.67
CA ARG A 461 -9.42 -7.42 10.73
C ARG A 461 -10.35 -6.78 11.75
N LEU A 462 -11.04 -7.64 12.50
CA LEU A 462 -11.72 -7.22 13.71
C LEU A 462 -10.75 -7.31 14.88
N ILE A 463 -10.72 -6.25 15.69
CA ILE A 463 -9.95 -6.16 16.93
C ILE A 463 -10.90 -5.78 18.09
N THR A 464 -10.41 -5.94 19.32
CA THR A 464 -11.16 -5.49 20.48
C THR A 464 -11.16 -3.96 20.56
N ASP A 465 -12.33 -3.36 20.68
CA ASP A 465 -12.50 -1.94 20.93
C ASP A 465 -11.91 -1.57 22.31
N PRO A 466 -10.86 -0.75 22.37
CA PRO A 466 -10.27 -0.37 23.65
C PRO A 466 -11.11 0.69 24.37
N THR A 467 -12.09 1.31 23.72
CA THR A 467 -12.85 2.48 24.22
C THR A 467 -14.28 2.17 24.63
N ARG A 468 -14.84 1.02 24.20
CA ARG A 468 -16.22 0.63 24.50
C ARG A 468 -16.31 -0.78 25.08
N ARG A 469 -17.40 -1.02 25.81
CA ARG A 469 -17.78 -2.35 26.33
C ARG A 469 -19.26 -2.59 26.09
N ASN A 470 -19.58 -3.85 25.83
CA ASN A 470 -20.97 -4.30 25.70
C ASN A 470 -21.41 -4.83 27.06
N PHE A 471 -22.46 -4.22 27.60
CA PHE A 471 -23.04 -4.64 28.86
C PHE A 471 -24.34 -5.38 28.57
N SER A 472 -24.47 -6.56 29.16
CA SER A 472 -25.70 -7.33 29.11
C SER A 472 -26.10 -7.72 30.52
N THR A 473 -27.40 -7.63 30.78
CA THR A 473 -27.97 -8.07 32.04
C THR A 473 -28.98 -9.20 31.83
N ILE A 474 -28.95 -10.11 32.78
CA ILE A 474 -29.93 -11.19 32.96
C ILE A 474 -31.28 -10.69 33.50
N PHE A 475 -31.39 -9.40 33.87
CA PHE A 475 -32.64 -8.77 34.29
C PHE A 475 -33.40 -8.21 33.07
N SER A 476 -34.64 -8.63 32.88
CA SER A 476 -35.47 -8.13 31.78
C SER A 476 -36.03 -6.73 32.09
N HIS A 477 -36.13 -5.89 31.05
CA HIS A 477 -36.76 -4.58 31.14
C HIS A 477 -38.26 -4.77 31.44
N GLY A 478 -38.76 -4.21 32.54
CA GLY A 478 -40.20 -4.09 32.82
C GLY A 478 -40.91 -5.24 33.54
N GLN A 479 -40.23 -6.28 34.03
CA GLN A 479 -40.89 -7.32 34.84
C GLN A 479 -40.68 -7.09 36.35
N SER A 480 -41.77 -6.76 37.05
CA SER A 480 -41.84 -6.57 38.50
C SER A 480 -41.98 -7.88 39.30
N SER A 481 -41.61 -9.03 38.74
CA SER A 481 -41.88 -10.34 39.36
C SER A 481 -40.59 -11.04 39.80
N SER A 482 -40.41 -11.10 41.13
CA SER A 482 -39.46 -11.95 41.86
C SER A 482 -37.98 -11.89 41.42
N PHE A 483 -37.29 -10.92 42.04
CA PHE A 483 -35.83 -10.75 42.03
C PHE A 483 -35.11 -11.97 42.63
N HIS A 484 -34.66 -12.91 41.78
CA HIS A 484 -33.66 -13.89 42.19
C HIS A 484 -32.30 -13.52 41.61
N PRO A 485 -31.29 -13.20 42.46
CA PRO A 485 -29.93 -12.98 41.99
C PRO A 485 -29.39 -14.31 41.43
N LEU A 486 -29.11 -14.39 40.12
CA LEU A 486 -28.46 -15.57 39.51
C LEU A 486 -26.99 -15.74 39.97
N SER A 487 -26.49 -14.81 40.78
CA SER A 487 -25.11 -14.68 41.26
C SER A 487 -24.48 -15.94 41.84
N ARG A 488 -25.26 -16.81 42.53
CA ARG A 488 -24.75 -18.05 43.13
C ARG A 488 -24.77 -19.26 42.19
N TYR A 489 -25.27 -19.10 40.97
CA TYR A 489 -25.60 -20.24 40.11
C TYR A 489 -24.84 -20.24 38.79
N ILE A 490 -24.23 -19.13 38.38
CA ILE A 490 -23.42 -19.05 37.16
C ILE A 490 -21.97 -19.42 37.50
N ASN A 491 -21.51 -20.54 36.95
CA ASN A 491 -20.15 -21.03 37.10
C ASN A 491 -19.44 -21.06 35.75
N ASN A 492 -18.14 -20.77 35.77
CA ASN A 492 -17.23 -20.87 34.62
C ASN A 492 -17.72 -20.17 33.34
N PRO A 493 -18.08 -18.87 33.38
CA PRO A 493 -18.43 -18.15 32.16
C PRO A 493 -17.23 -18.08 31.22
N VAL A 494 -17.43 -18.52 29.98
CA VAL A 494 -16.46 -18.45 28.88
C VAL A 494 -17.11 -17.70 27.74
N PHE A 495 -16.45 -16.68 27.22
CA PHE A 495 -16.92 -15.93 26.06
C PHE A 495 -16.00 -16.21 24.88
N ASP A 496 -16.55 -16.85 23.84
CA ASP A 496 -15.90 -17.04 22.55
C ASP A 496 -16.02 -15.75 21.73
N PHE A 497 -14.90 -15.08 21.51
CA PHE A 497 -14.83 -13.78 20.87
C PHE A 497 -13.62 -13.71 19.93
N LEU A 498 -13.84 -13.37 18.66
CA LEU A 498 -12.78 -13.33 17.63
C LEU A 498 -11.91 -14.61 17.58
N GLY A 499 -12.52 -15.77 17.83
CA GLY A 499 -11.83 -17.07 17.86
C GLY A 499 -11.04 -17.35 19.15
N GLN A 500 -11.10 -16.46 20.15
CA GLN A 500 -10.44 -16.61 21.44
C GLN A 500 -11.44 -16.85 22.58
N GLN A 501 -11.05 -17.68 23.55
CA GLN A 501 -11.81 -17.90 24.78
C GLN A 501 -11.38 -16.91 25.86
N ILE A 502 -12.27 -15.99 26.20
CA ILE A 502 -12.09 -15.08 27.33
C ILE A 502 -12.76 -15.72 28.55
N ARG A 503 -12.12 -15.63 29.72
CA ARG A 503 -12.64 -16.21 30.99
C ARG A 503 -12.67 -15.22 32.15
N SER A 504 -11.69 -14.32 32.21
CA SER A 504 -11.59 -13.30 33.26
C SER A 504 -12.42 -12.07 32.93
N GLY A 505 -13.02 -11.44 33.95
CA GLY A 505 -13.68 -10.13 33.82
C GLY A 505 -14.99 -10.10 33.01
N ILE A 506 -15.42 -11.22 32.44
CA ILE A 506 -16.67 -11.32 31.67
C ILE A 506 -17.89 -11.18 32.57
N TYR A 507 -17.82 -11.71 33.78
CA TYR A 507 -18.92 -11.70 34.73
C TYR A 507 -18.45 -11.14 36.06
N ASP A 508 -19.22 -10.21 36.61
CA ASP A 508 -18.93 -9.57 37.90
C ASP A 508 -19.22 -10.48 39.12
N GLY A 509 -19.65 -11.73 38.87
CA GLY A 509 -20.05 -12.67 39.91
C GLY A 509 -21.45 -12.41 40.48
N GLN A 510 -22.17 -11.41 39.96
CA GLN A 510 -23.45 -11.00 40.50
C GLN A 510 -24.55 -10.87 39.43
N HIS A 511 -24.41 -9.93 38.50
CA HIS A 511 -25.55 -9.41 37.74
C HIS A 511 -25.26 -8.99 36.30
N LEU A 512 -23.99 -8.83 35.94
CA LEU A 512 -23.60 -8.12 34.74
C LEU A 512 -22.57 -8.90 33.94
N PHE A 513 -22.89 -9.13 32.66
CA PHE A 513 -21.90 -9.51 31.68
C PHE A 513 -21.26 -8.26 31.09
N THR A 514 -19.93 -8.20 31.18
CA THR A 514 -19.09 -7.18 30.56
C THR A 514 -18.34 -7.84 29.41
N LEU A 515 -18.84 -7.64 28.21
CA LEU A 515 -18.35 -8.29 27.00
C LEU A 515 -17.51 -7.29 26.18
N PRO A 516 -16.42 -7.73 25.55
CA PRO A 516 -15.71 -6.91 24.59
C PRO A 516 -16.56 -6.63 23.34
N ILE A 517 -16.21 -5.57 22.63
CA ILE A 517 -16.79 -5.18 21.34
C ILE A 517 -15.70 -5.35 20.28
N ALA A 518 -16.06 -5.90 19.14
CA ALA A 518 -15.27 -5.95 17.93
C ALA A 518 -15.48 -4.66 17.11
N ILE A 519 -14.37 -4.09 16.68
CA ILE A 519 -14.30 -2.98 15.72
C ILE A 519 -13.30 -3.33 14.63
N SER A 520 -13.38 -2.63 13.51
CA SER A 520 -12.32 -2.66 12.50
C SER A 520 -10.96 -2.24 13.09
N ASN A 521 -9.88 -2.83 12.61
CA ASN A 521 -8.51 -2.41 12.91
C ASN A 521 -8.08 -1.14 12.14
N GLY A 522 -8.98 -0.53 11.36
CA GLY A 522 -8.75 0.73 10.64
C GLY A 522 -8.10 0.57 9.27
N SER A 523 -7.94 -0.66 8.78
CA SER A 523 -7.44 -0.90 7.42
C SER A 523 -8.33 -0.21 6.39
N THR A 524 -7.71 0.42 5.41
CA THR A 524 -8.42 1.25 4.44
C THR A 524 -7.97 0.92 3.02
N LEU A 525 -8.94 0.60 2.17
CA LEU A 525 -8.77 0.50 0.72
C LEU A 525 -9.49 1.67 0.07
N SER A 526 -8.75 2.54 -0.62
CA SER A 526 -9.30 3.70 -1.32
C SER A 526 -8.93 3.60 -2.80
N VAL A 527 -9.95 3.49 -3.64
CA VAL A 527 -9.82 3.37 -5.09
C VAL A 527 -10.56 4.55 -5.73
N ILE A 528 -9.90 5.31 -6.59
CA ILE A 528 -10.50 6.54 -7.13
C ILE A 528 -11.60 6.23 -8.15
N GLU A 529 -11.37 5.30 -9.07
CA GLU A 529 -12.23 5.06 -10.22
C GLU A 529 -12.93 3.68 -10.17
N LYS A 530 -12.18 2.59 -10.36
CA LYS A 530 -12.78 1.26 -10.48
C LYS A 530 -12.05 0.19 -9.68
N SER A 531 -12.84 -0.57 -8.92
CA SER A 531 -12.45 -1.82 -8.28
C SER A 531 -13.09 -3.01 -8.99
N GLU A 532 -12.29 -3.87 -9.62
CA GLU A 532 -12.72 -5.11 -10.26
C GLU A 532 -12.11 -6.32 -9.53
N PHE A 533 -12.97 -7.07 -8.85
CA PHE A 533 -12.60 -8.18 -8.00
C PHE A 533 -13.11 -9.51 -8.55
N LYS A 534 -12.20 -10.42 -8.90
CA LYS A 534 -12.50 -11.79 -9.32
C LYS A 534 -12.17 -12.75 -8.17
N GLY A 535 -13.15 -12.95 -7.29
CA GLY A 535 -13.03 -13.70 -6.03
C GLY A 535 -13.95 -13.13 -4.94
N PRO A 536 -14.22 -13.90 -3.86
CA PRO A 536 -15.09 -13.43 -2.79
C PRO A 536 -14.43 -12.32 -1.97
N LEU A 537 -15.19 -11.27 -1.64
CA LEU A 537 -14.73 -10.16 -0.81
C LEU A 537 -15.06 -10.42 0.66
N PHE A 538 -14.07 -10.30 1.55
CA PHE A 538 -14.21 -10.38 3.00
C PHE A 538 -13.78 -9.04 3.63
N ASN A 539 -14.73 -8.13 3.80
CA ASN A 539 -14.44 -6.79 4.30
C ASN A 539 -14.75 -6.62 5.80
N ARG A 540 -13.74 -6.22 6.55
CA ARG A 540 -13.71 -5.83 7.97
C ARG A 540 -13.02 -4.46 8.16
N GLY A 541 -12.75 -3.74 7.07
CA GLY A 541 -12.10 -2.44 7.03
C GLY A 541 -13.02 -1.35 6.47
N HIS A 542 -12.41 -0.27 6.01
CA HIS A 542 -13.06 0.78 5.23
C HIS A 542 -12.69 0.61 3.76
N PHE A 543 -13.68 0.64 2.88
CA PHE A 543 -13.48 0.52 1.44
C PHE A 543 -14.26 1.61 0.70
N PHE A 544 -13.53 2.46 -0.01
CA PHE A 544 -14.07 3.55 -0.81
C PHE A 544 -13.72 3.33 -2.27
N THR A 545 -14.70 3.42 -3.16
CA THR A 545 -14.50 3.29 -4.62
C THR A 545 -15.58 4.04 -5.38
N GLU A 546 -15.29 4.53 -6.58
CA GLU A 546 -16.35 5.09 -7.43
C GLU A 546 -17.20 3.95 -8.01
N ASN A 547 -16.59 2.95 -8.66
CA ASN A 547 -17.27 1.77 -9.17
C ASN A 547 -16.73 0.48 -8.53
N LEU A 548 -17.62 -0.44 -8.17
CA LEU A 548 -17.27 -1.75 -7.64
C LEU A 548 -17.87 -2.86 -8.50
N GLU A 549 -17.06 -3.80 -8.94
CA GLU A 549 -17.52 -5.03 -9.58
C GLU A 549 -16.92 -6.24 -8.87
N ILE A 550 -17.77 -7.15 -8.41
CA ILE A 550 -17.36 -8.42 -7.80
C ILE A 550 -17.86 -9.55 -8.69
N PHE A 551 -16.95 -10.39 -9.15
CA PHE A 551 -17.20 -11.59 -9.96
C PHE A 551 -16.78 -12.82 -9.16
N THR A 552 -17.75 -13.53 -8.59
CA THR A 552 -17.45 -14.72 -7.79
C THR A 552 -18.63 -15.69 -7.72
N PRO A 553 -18.38 -17.01 -7.78
CA PRO A 553 -19.37 -18.03 -7.44
C PRO A 553 -19.49 -18.29 -5.93
N ARG A 554 -18.68 -17.62 -5.10
CA ARG A 554 -18.60 -17.83 -3.66
C ARG A 554 -19.14 -16.64 -2.90
N ASP A 555 -19.61 -16.89 -1.69
CA ASP A 555 -20.19 -15.83 -0.87
C ASP A 555 -19.15 -14.80 -0.41
N SER A 556 -19.53 -13.53 -0.47
CA SER A 556 -18.79 -12.39 0.04
C SER A 556 -19.40 -11.92 1.37
N PHE A 557 -18.57 -11.41 2.29
CA PHE A 557 -18.99 -11.04 3.64
C PHE A 557 -18.45 -9.68 4.06
N CYS A 558 -19.33 -8.86 4.64
CA CYS A 558 -18.99 -7.62 5.33
C CYS A 558 -19.37 -7.72 6.80
N GLU A 559 -18.40 -7.57 7.69
CA GLU A 559 -18.58 -7.71 9.13
C GLU A 559 -17.97 -6.51 9.87
N ALA A 560 -18.82 -5.70 10.51
CA ALA A 560 -18.45 -4.46 11.20
C ALA A 560 -17.52 -3.55 10.37
N SER A 561 -17.85 -3.42 9.08
CA SER A 561 -17.07 -2.71 8.07
C SER A 561 -17.87 -1.63 7.36
N GLU A 562 -17.17 -0.85 6.55
CA GLU A 562 -17.75 0.19 5.73
C GLU A 562 -17.35 0.00 4.27
N ILE A 563 -18.34 0.04 3.38
CA ILE A 563 -18.15 0.13 1.93
C ILE A 563 -18.97 1.30 1.41
N HIS A 564 -18.31 2.21 0.71
CA HIS A 564 -18.93 3.32 0.02
C HIS A 564 -18.58 3.25 -1.47
N VAL A 565 -19.61 3.11 -2.29
CA VAL A 565 -19.56 3.11 -3.75
C VAL A 565 -20.23 4.40 -4.24
N GLU A 566 -19.47 5.31 -4.85
CA GLU A 566 -19.99 6.63 -5.32
C GLU A 566 -20.85 6.52 -6.58
N ASN A 567 -20.70 5.42 -7.33
CA ASN A 567 -21.47 5.16 -8.54
C ASN A 567 -22.03 3.74 -8.48
N ASN A 568 -21.64 2.83 -9.37
CA ASN A 568 -22.32 1.55 -9.52
C ASN A 568 -21.64 0.40 -8.77
N PHE A 569 -22.46 -0.51 -8.22
CA PHE A 569 -22.00 -1.78 -7.66
C PHE A 569 -22.59 -2.94 -8.48
N GLY A 570 -21.73 -3.64 -9.22
CA GLY A 570 -22.02 -4.90 -9.91
C GLY A 570 -21.69 -6.12 -9.05
N LEU A 571 -22.67 -6.98 -8.79
CA LEU A 571 -22.46 -8.28 -8.13
C LEU A 571 -22.75 -9.39 -9.13
N ASN A 572 -21.71 -10.10 -9.57
CA ASN A 572 -21.77 -11.08 -10.64
C ASN A 572 -21.11 -12.42 -10.21
N GLY A 573 -21.42 -13.50 -10.91
CA GLY A 573 -20.83 -14.83 -10.71
C GLY A 573 -21.68 -15.81 -9.89
N GLY A 574 -22.83 -15.38 -9.36
CA GLY A 574 -23.79 -16.22 -8.63
C GLY A 574 -23.58 -16.33 -7.12
N GLY A 575 -22.44 -15.86 -6.60
CA GLY A 575 -22.18 -15.77 -5.16
C GLY A 575 -23.06 -14.72 -4.47
N SER A 576 -23.44 -14.97 -3.21
CA SER A 576 -24.26 -14.04 -2.44
C SER A 576 -23.41 -13.05 -1.64
N PHE A 577 -23.95 -11.85 -1.40
CA PHE A 577 -23.28 -10.80 -0.62
C PHE A 577 -23.93 -10.64 0.76
N HIS A 578 -23.18 -10.84 1.83
CA HIS A 578 -23.70 -10.87 3.20
C HIS A 578 -23.23 -9.68 4.02
N LEU A 579 -24.15 -8.84 4.48
CA LEU A 579 -23.92 -7.82 5.50
C LEU A 579 -24.34 -8.39 6.86
N ARG A 580 -23.40 -8.50 7.80
CA ARG A 580 -23.70 -9.05 9.13
C ARG A 580 -22.91 -8.36 10.23
N ARG A 581 -23.42 -8.46 11.45
CA ARG A 581 -22.67 -8.10 12.65
C ARG A 581 -21.83 -9.27 13.13
N HIS A 582 -20.72 -8.97 13.81
CA HIS A 582 -20.01 -9.94 14.63
C HIS A 582 -20.88 -10.37 15.82
N ILE A 583 -20.94 -11.69 16.04
CA ILE A 583 -21.68 -12.32 17.14
C ILE A 583 -20.66 -13.08 18.00
N GLY A 584 -20.65 -12.79 19.31
CA GLY A 584 -19.92 -13.57 20.29
C GLY A 584 -20.84 -14.56 21.00
N ASN A 585 -20.28 -15.67 21.48
CA ASN A 585 -21.03 -16.68 22.23
C ASN A 585 -20.53 -16.76 23.66
N ILE A 586 -21.42 -16.66 24.66
CA ILE A 586 -21.08 -17.00 26.04
C ILE A 586 -21.58 -18.40 26.36
N THR A 587 -20.77 -19.19 27.03
CA THR A 587 -21.17 -20.44 27.65
C THR A 587 -20.92 -20.36 29.15
N PHE A 588 -21.87 -20.88 29.93
CA PHE A 588 -21.70 -21.02 31.38
C PHE A 588 -22.58 -22.14 31.92
N THR A 589 -22.23 -22.63 33.10
CA THR A 589 -23.05 -23.61 33.82
C THR A 589 -23.96 -22.90 34.80
N TYR A 590 -25.25 -23.19 34.75
CA TYR A 590 -26.26 -22.70 35.70
C TYR A 590 -26.71 -23.82 36.65
N ARG A 591 -26.58 -23.63 37.97
CA ARG A 591 -27.12 -24.55 39.00
C ARG A 591 -28.54 -24.16 39.41
N VAL A 592 -29.53 -25.01 39.16
CA VAL A 592 -30.92 -24.75 39.59
C VAL A 592 -31.12 -25.25 41.02
N ARG A 593 -31.61 -24.40 41.93
CA ARG A 593 -31.80 -24.66 43.38
C ARG A 593 -32.63 -25.90 43.78
N ARG A 594 -33.21 -26.65 42.84
CA ARG A 594 -34.11 -27.80 43.09
C ARG A 594 -33.65 -29.14 42.50
N ARG A 595 -32.57 -29.17 41.71
CA ARG A 595 -31.97 -30.40 41.18
C ARG A 595 -30.46 -30.17 41.19
N ASP A 596 -29.67 -31.09 41.74
CA ASP A 596 -28.19 -31.07 41.64
C ASP A 596 -27.68 -31.28 40.19
N ALA A 597 -28.49 -30.92 39.19
CA ALA A 597 -28.17 -30.97 37.79
C ALA A 597 -27.58 -29.62 37.36
N GLU A 598 -26.33 -29.66 36.90
CA GLU A 598 -25.68 -28.57 36.20
C GLU A 598 -26.24 -28.46 34.78
N GLN A 599 -26.81 -27.30 34.43
CA GLN A 599 -27.27 -27.04 33.06
C GLN A 599 -26.27 -26.16 32.32
N HIS A 600 -25.74 -26.65 31.21
CA HIS A 600 -24.95 -25.83 30.29
C HIS A 600 -25.88 -24.90 29.51
N SER A 601 -25.61 -23.60 29.59
CA SER A 601 -26.33 -22.58 28.85
C SER A 601 -25.38 -21.90 27.87
N SER A 602 -25.86 -21.63 26.66
CA SER A 602 -25.13 -20.89 25.63
C SER A 602 -26.00 -19.74 25.13
N PHE A 603 -25.44 -18.53 25.11
CA PHE A 603 -26.15 -17.33 24.69
C PHE A 603 -25.32 -16.54 23.67
N ASN A 604 -25.98 -16.06 22.62
CA ASN A 604 -25.35 -15.24 21.58
C ASN A 604 -25.52 -13.75 21.91
N TYR A 605 -24.48 -12.97 21.64
CA TYR A 605 -24.48 -11.51 21.83
C TYR A 605 -24.02 -10.83 20.56
N VAL A 606 -24.58 -9.66 20.29
CA VAL A 606 -24.05 -8.81 19.22
C VAL A 606 -22.85 -8.09 19.77
N SER A 607 -21.68 -8.43 19.24
CA SER A 607 -20.41 -7.95 19.75
C SER A 607 -19.80 -6.90 18.84
N SER A 608 -20.56 -6.27 17.93
CA SER A 608 -20.05 -5.20 17.06
C SER A 608 -21.13 -4.22 16.60
N GLY A 609 -20.68 -3.10 16.01
CA GLY A 609 -21.53 -2.21 15.21
C GLY A 609 -22.10 -2.89 13.95
N PRO A 610 -23.04 -2.24 13.25
CA PRO A 610 -23.49 -2.71 11.95
C PRO A 610 -22.35 -2.60 10.93
N SER A 611 -22.35 -3.48 9.92
CA SER A 611 -21.69 -3.15 8.66
C SER A 611 -22.52 -2.09 7.92
N ASN A 612 -21.85 -1.22 7.17
CA ASN A 612 -22.47 -0.20 6.34
C ASN A 612 -22.08 -0.42 4.88
N LEU A 613 -23.07 -0.63 4.01
CA LEU A 613 -22.90 -0.63 2.56
C LEU A 613 -23.73 0.50 1.96
N GLN A 614 -23.05 1.45 1.35
CA GLN A 614 -23.65 2.60 0.70
C GLN A 614 -23.31 2.62 -0.78
N ILE A 615 -24.34 2.71 -1.62
CA ILE A 615 -24.24 2.76 -3.08
C ILE A 615 -25.02 3.99 -3.57
N GLU A 616 -24.30 4.98 -4.10
CA GLU A 616 -24.90 6.23 -4.60
C GLU A 616 -25.48 6.11 -6.01
N GLY A 617 -25.04 5.12 -6.79
CA GLY A 617 -25.60 4.78 -8.10
C GLY A 617 -26.44 3.51 -8.09
N GLU A 618 -26.32 2.71 -9.13
CA GLU A 618 -27.12 1.49 -9.31
C GLU A 618 -26.43 0.26 -8.72
N LEU A 619 -27.19 -0.51 -7.94
CA LEU A 619 -26.87 -1.88 -7.55
C LEU A 619 -27.42 -2.82 -8.62
N PHE A 620 -26.55 -3.50 -9.37
CA PHE A 620 -26.92 -4.34 -10.50
C PHE A 620 -26.19 -5.69 -10.54
N SER A 621 -26.74 -6.60 -11.33
CA SER A 621 -26.19 -7.92 -11.62
C SER A 621 -26.62 -8.33 -13.02
N ASP A 622 -25.76 -9.08 -13.72
CA ASP A 622 -26.06 -9.66 -15.02
C ASP A 622 -26.83 -10.99 -14.93
N GLN A 623 -26.95 -11.55 -13.72
CA GLN A 623 -27.66 -12.80 -13.43
C GLN A 623 -28.39 -12.72 -12.09
N GLU A 624 -29.15 -13.74 -11.72
CA GLU A 624 -29.78 -13.77 -10.40
C GLU A 624 -28.71 -13.82 -9.31
N SER A 625 -28.67 -12.77 -8.48
CA SER A 625 -27.75 -12.65 -7.35
C SER A 625 -28.52 -12.24 -6.10
N SER A 626 -27.96 -12.51 -4.92
CA SER A 626 -28.62 -12.15 -3.66
C SER A 626 -27.75 -11.31 -2.73
N ILE A 627 -28.37 -10.34 -2.06
CA ILE A 627 -27.77 -9.64 -0.92
C ILE A 627 -28.58 -9.95 0.32
N THR A 628 -27.89 -10.44 1.36
CA THR A 628 -28.48 -10.68 2.68
C THR A 628 -28.03 -9.61 3.65
N ASN A 629 -28.96 -8.78 4.14
CA ASN A 629 -28.73 -7.80 5.19
C ASN A 629 -29.24 -8.33 6.54
N LYS A 630 -28.32 -8.62 7.47
CA LYS A 630 -28.62 -9.13 8.81
C LYS A 630 -28.21 -8.14 9.91
N GLY A 631 -29.17 -7.35 10.38
CA GLY A 631 -28.96 -6.32 11.41
C GLY A 631 -28.00 -5.20 11.02
N CYS A 632 -27.77 -4.96 9.72
CA CYS A 632 -26.80 -3.99 9.20
C CYS A 632 -27.47 -2.87 8.40
N ILE A 633 -26.67 -1.92 7.91
CA ILE A 633 -27.14 -0.76 7.16
C ILE A 633 -26.83 -0.97 5.68
N LEU A 634 -27.87 -0.84 4.85
CA LEU A 634 -27.80 -0.90 3.40
C LEU A 634 -28.52 0.30 2.81
N TYR A 635 -27.77 1.15 2.11
CA TYR A 635 -28.29 2.23 1.29
C TYR A 635 -27.97 1.96 -0.17
N MET A 636 -28.98 2.11 -1.04
CA MET A 636 -28.79 2.06 -2.50
C MET A 636 -29.67 3.11 -3.18
N TYR A 637 -29.13 3.89 -4.11
CA TYR A 637 -29.93 4.84 -4.87
C TYR A 637 -30.94 4.12 -5.77
N LYS A 638 -30.47 3.14 -6.55
CA LYS A 638 -31.31 2.32 -7.44
C LYS A 638 -30.92 0.83 -7.34
N LYS A 639 -31.90 -0.06 -7.54
CA LYS A 639 -31.72 -1.52 -7.54
C LYS A 639 -32.24 -2.15 -8.84
N SER A 640 -31.44 -3.04 -9.43
CA SER A 640 -31.86 -3.92 -10.54
C SER A 640 -32.87 -5.00 -10.07
N PRO A 641 -33.83 -5.42 -10.92
CA PRO A 641 -34.74 -6.53 -10.61
C PRO A 641 -34.03 -7.87 -10.39
N LEU A 642 -32.85 -8.10 -10.99
CA LEU A 642 -32.09 -9.36 -10.91
C LEU A 642 -31.44 -9.60 -9.53
N ILE A 643 -31.48 -8.61 -8.64
CA ILE A 643 -30.94 -8.74 -7.28
C ILE A 643 -32.06 -9.04 -6.29
N ALA A 644 -32.02 -10.23 -5.71
CA ALA A 644 -32.85 -10.62 -4.57
C ALA A 644 -32.28 -10.00 -3.29
N LEU A 645 -33.09 -9.22 -2.58
CA LEU A 645 -32.71 -8.69 -1.26
C LEU A 645 -33.40 -9.49 -0.16
N GLN A 646 -32.60 -10.05 0.74
CA GLN A 646 -33.06 -10.73 1.93
C GLN A 646 -32.68 -9.89 3.15
N THR A 647 -33.67 -9.44 3.90
CA THR A 647 -33.46 -8.55 5.05
C THR A 647 -33.99 -9.24 6.30
N SER A 648 -33.15 -9.32 7.34
CA SER A 648 -33.51 -9.95 8.61
C SER A 648 -32.86 -9.24 9.79
N ASP A 649 -33.54 -9.19 10.92
CA ASP A 649 -32.96 -8.60 12.12
C ASP A 649 -31.91 -9.54 12.73
N CYS A 650 -30.94 -8.95 13.45
CA CYS A 650 -29.99 -9.71 14.24
C CYS A 650 -30.45 -9.70 15.71
N GLU A 651 -30.82 -10.87 16.23
CA GLU A 651 -31.29 -11.02 17.62
C GLU A 651 -30.17 -11.58 18.52
N ALA A 652 -29.88 -10.87 19.61
CA ALA A 652 -29.11 -11.37 20.74
C ALA A 652 -29.98 -12.15 21.71
N SER A 653 -29.39 -12.99 22.56
CA SER A 653 -30.18 -13.75 23.52
C SER A 653 -30.67 -12.94 24.72
N LEU A 654 -29.95 -11.86 25.10
CA LEU A 654 -30.32 -10.96 26.20
C LEU A 654 -30.27 -9.50 25.75
N PHE A 655 -30.90 -8.62 26.52
CA PHE A 655 -30.82 -7.17 26.29
C PHE A 655 -29.39 -6.69 26.51
N GLN A 656 -28.89 -5.93 25.54
CA GLN A 656 -27.53 -5.41 25.60
C GLN A 656 -27.49 -3.92 25.28
N LYS A 657 -26.50 -3.24 25.85
CA LYS A 657 -26.24 -1.82 25.63
C LYS A 657 -24.74 -1.57 25.58
N PHE A 658 -24.32 -0.83 24.56
CA PHE A 658 -22.94 -0.39 24.42
C PHE A 658 -22.69 0.84 25.28
N PHE A 659 -21.57 0.86 25.99
CA PHE A 659 -21.13 2.01 26.79
C PHE A 659 -19.68 2.36 26.44
N SER A 660 -19.36 3.65 26.45
CA SER A 660 -17.97 4.11 26.41
C SER A 660 -17.29 3.89 27.78
N ILE A 661 -15.98 3.68 27.78
CA ILE A 661 -15.21 3.53 29.02
C ILE A 661 -15.21 4.84 29.82
N SER A 662 -15.20 5.99 29.15
CA SER A 662 -15.35 7.29 29.80
C SER A 662 -16.69 7.41 30.52
N ASP A 663 -17.80 6.98 29.89
CA ASP A 663 -19.11 6.95 30.55
C ASP A 663 -19.10 6.06 31.79
N VAL A 664 -18.47 4.90 31.69
CA VAL A 664 -18.37 3.95 32.80
C VAL A 664 -17.58 4.55 33.97
N GLN A 665 -16.50 5.27 33.68
CA GLN A 665 -15.65 5.93 34.69
C GLN A 665 -16.32 7.17 35.29
N GLU A 666 -16.83 8.08 34.46
CA GLU A 666 -17.44 9.34 34.89
C GLU A 666 -18.70 9.10 35.72
N LYS A 667 -19.58 8.21 35.24
CA LYS A 667 -20.81 7.84 35.95
C LYS A 667 -20.54 6.82 37.05
N ARG A 668 -19.27 6.41 37.24
CA ARG A 668 -18.82 5.41 38.21
C ARG A 668 -19.73 4.19 38.21
N ILE A 669 -20.11 3.74 37.01
CA ILE A 669 -21.15 2.71 36.81
C ILE A 669 -20.76 1.41 37.52
N LEU A 670 -19.46 1.11 37.55
CA LEU A 670 -18.88 -0.10 38.15
C LEU A 670 -18.38 0.08 39.59
N GLU A 671 -18.39 1.30 40.16
CA GLU A 671 -18.00 1.47 41.57
C GLU A 671 -19.14 1.00 42.49
N LEU A 672 -18.88 -0.09 43.23
CA LEU A 672 -19.70 -0.56 44.35
C LEU A 672 -19.88 0.58 45.36
N VAL A 673 -21.08 1.17 45.37
CA VAL A 673 -21.46 2.15 46.38
C VAL A 673 -21.48 1.47 47.73
N ASP A 674 -20.66 1.97 48.65
CA ASP A 674 -20.77 1.64 50.07
C ASP A 674 -22.23 1.80 50.51
N SER A 675 -22.80 0.67 50.93
CA SER A 675 -24.21 0.47 51.30
C SER A 675 -24.78 1.50 52.27
N LYS A 676 -23.91 2.24 52.98
CA LYS A 676 -24.29 3.27 53.95
C LYS A 676 -24.86 4.55 53.31
N THR A 677 -24.34 4.97 52.16
CA THR A 677 -24.71 6.25 51.54
C THR A 677 -26.04 6.16 50.76
N PHE A 678 -26.34 4.99 50.18
CA PHE A 678 -27.50 4.78 49.31
C PHE A 678 -28.83 4.66 50.07
N ARG A 679 -28.79 4.28 51.37
CA ARG A 679 -29.99 4.22 52.23
C ARG A 679 -30.68 5.58 52.41
N SER A 680 -29.98 6.69 52.16
CA SER A 680 -30.51 8.03 52.37
C SER A 680 -31.27 8.62 51.17
N LYS A 681 -30.99 8.16 49.94
CA LYS A 681 -31.54 8.75 48.69
C LYS A 681 -32.75 8.02 48.10
N ILE A 682 -33.03 6.79 48.52
CA ILE A 682 -34.30 6.11 48.23
C ILE A 682 -35.24 6.34 49.42
N ARG A 683 -35.76 7.56 49.55
CA ARG A 683 -37.07 7.72 50.19
C ARG A 683 -38.12 7.41 49.13
N PHE A 684 -38.58 6.15 49.17
CA PHE A 684 -39.89 5.68 48.74
C PHE A 684 -40.70 6.64 47.85
N ARG A 685 -40.75 6.37 46.53
CA ARG A 685 -42.06 6.34 45.87
C ARG A 685 -42.72 5.04 46.35
N GLU A 686 -43.80 5.19 47.09
CA GLU A 686 -44.52 4.14 47.80
C GLU A 686 -44.82 2.93 46.90
N ILE A 687 -44.08 1.83 47.11
CA ILE A 687 -44.52 0.48 46.75
C ILE A 687 -45.04 -0.14 48.04
N THR A 688 -46.35 -0.14 48.19
CA THR A 688 -47.08 -0.61 49.36
C THR A 688 -47.19 -2.14 49.32
N TYR A 689 -46.14 -2.87 49.70
CA TYR A 689 -46.28 -4.31 50.03
C TYR A 689 -45.36 -4.72 51.19
N PRO A 690 -45.88 -5.39 52.24
CA PRO A 690 -45.09 -5.85 53.37
C PRO A 690 -44.58 -7.26 53.07
N PHE A 691 -43.29 -7.39 52.73
CA PHE A 691 -42.61 -8.68 52.82
C PHE A 691 -41.40 -8.56 53.75
N ASN A 692 -41.45 -9.32 54.84
CA ASN A 692 -40.33 -9.59 55.73
C ASN A 692 -39.26 -10.38 54.96
N CYS A 693 -38.27 -9.71 54.38
CA CYS A 693 -37.06 -10.32 53.84
C CYS A 693 -35.83 -9.84 54.63
N HIS A 694 -35.41 -10.67 55.59
CA HIS A 694 -34.23 -10.44 56.41
C HIS A 694 -32.92 -10.70 55.63
N ARG A 695 -32.00 -9.72 55.72
CA ARG A 695 -30.52 -9.80 55.74
C ARG A 695 -29.69 -10.42 54.60
N GLU A 696 -30.24 -11.07 53.57
CA GLU A 696 -29.39 -11.67 52.49
C GLU A 696 -29.33 -10.89 51.16
N PHE A 697 -29.96 -9.71 51.07
CA PHE A 697 -30.18 -8.98 49.81
C PHE A 697 -29.15 -7.90 49.44
N ALA A 698 -27.95 -7.90 50.03
CA ALA A 698 -26.91 -6.91 49.70
C ALA A 698 -26.61 -6.84 48.18
N GLY A 699 -26.72 -7.96 47.45
CA GLY A 699 -26.53 -8.01 45.99
C GLY A 699 -27.65 -7.35 45.16
N CYS A 700 -28.92 -7.42 45.59
CA CYS A 700 -30.02 -6.80 44.84
C CYS A 700 -29.97 -5.26 44.85
N HIS A 701 -29.29 -4.66 45.83
CA HIS A 701 -29.05 -3.21 45.86
C HIS A 701 -28.03 -2.77 44.80
N ALA A 702 -27.03 -3.60 44.46
CA ALA A 702 -26.05 -3.29 43.42
C ALA A 702 -26.67 -3.34 42.02
N ALA A 703 -27.47 -4.38 41.71
CA ALA A 703 -28.24 -4.45 40.47
C ALA A 703 -29.24 -3.30 40.34
N SER A 704 -29.98 -2.99 41.41
CA SER A 704 -30.93 -1.87 41.42
C SER A 704 -30.22 -0.52 41.29
N SER A 705 -29.03 -0.37 41.88
CA SER A 705 -28.19 0.82 41.73
C SER A 705 -27.63 0.95 40.31
N PHE A 706 -27.15 -0.14 39.70
CA PHE A 706 -26.68 -0.19 38.31
C PHE A 706 -27.81 0.12 37.33
N LEU A 707 -28.98 -0.51 37.50
CA LEU A 707 -30.18 -0.20 36.73
C LEU A 707 -30.57 1.27 36.94
N CYS A 708 -30.68 1.76 38.17
CA CYS A 708 -31.00 3.17 38.44
C CYS A 708 -29.98 4.15 37.79
N ARG A 709 -28.67 3.89 37.90
CA ARG A 709 -27.60 4.72 37.29
C ARG A 709 -27.57 4.66 35.77
N SER A 710 -28.01 3.54 35.19
CA SER A 710 -28.16 3.35 33.75
C SER A 710 -29.56 3.69 33.24
N ASN A 711 -30.40 4.34 34.08
CA ASN A 711 -31.80 4.64 33.80
C ASN A 711 -32.60 3.40 33.36
N ASN A 712 -32.56 2.36 34.17
CA ASN A 712 -33.13 1.03 33.95
C ASN A 712 -32.73 0.39 32.62
N PHE A 713 -31.47 0.57 32.20
CA PHE A 713 -31.00 0.06 30.90
C PHE A 713 -31.78 0.66 29.71
N ALA A 714 -32.33 1.87 29.86
CA ALA A 714 -33.03 2.55 28.78
C ALA A 714 -32.18 2.62 27.50
N GLY A 715 -32.76 2.29 26.35
CA GLY A 715 -32.08 2.19 25.07
C GLY A 715 -31.28 0.90 24.86
N ALA A 716 -31.30 -0.04 25.82
CA ALA A 716 -30.81 -1.39 25.56
C ALA A 716 -31.75 -2.13 24.61
N GLN A 717 -31.17 -2.93 23.74
CA GLN A 717 -31.92 -3.66 22.73
C GLN A 717 -31.43 -5.10 22.68
N ARG A 718 -32.37 -6.02 22.44
CA ARG A 718 -32.06 -7.42 22.16
C ARG A 718 -32.00 -7.69 20.66
N VAL A 719 -32.75 -6.91 19.88
CA VAL A 719 -32.83 -7.04 18.43
C VAL A 719 -32.19 -5.83 17.78
N PHE A 720 -31.37 -6.09 16.77
CA PHE A 720 -30.63 -5.10 15.99
C PHE A 720 -31.24 -5.12 14.59
N PRO A 721 -32.07 -4.12 14.26
CA PRO A 721 -32.83 -4.16 13.02
C PRO A 721 -31.91 -4.08 11.82
N ALA A 722 -32.18 -4.88 10.80
CA ALA A 722 -31.60 -4.59 9.49
C ALA A 722 -32.27 -3.35 8.92
N GLN A 723 -31.47 -2.44 8.38
CA GLN A 723 -31.94 -1.19 7.81
C GLN A 723 -31.63 -1.18 6.33
N GLN A 724 -32.67 -0.99 5.53
CA GLN A 724 -32.60 -0.85 4.10
C GLN A 724 -33.22 0.49 3.72
N SER A 725 -32.50 1.26 2.94
CA SER A 725 -32.99 2.54 2.44
C SER A 725 -32.68 2.70 0.96
N THR A 726 -33.60 3.36 0.27
CA THR A 726 -33.40 3.80 -1.11
C THR A 726 -34.01 5.17 -1.29
N SER A 727 -33.37 5.97 -2.14
CA SER A 727 -33.86 7.29 -2.52
C SER A 727 -34.97 7.22 -3.56
N THR A 728 -35.16 6.09 -4.27
CA THR A 728 -36.14 5.97 -5.36
C THR A 728 -37.29 5.03 -5.00
N GLU A 729 -38.42 5.17 -5.70
CA GLU A 729 -39.57 4.28 -5.49
C GLU A 729 -39.28 2.84 -5.93
N THR A 730 -39.75 1.85 -5.18
CA THR A 730 -39.44 0.43 -5.36
C THR A 730 -40.67 -0.39 -5.76
N ILE A 731 -40.49 -1.30 -6.73
CA ILE A 731 -41.41 -2.42 -7.00
C ILE A 731 -40.75 -3.69 -6.49
N THR A 732 -41.45 -4.46 -5.69
CA THR A 732 -40.96 -5.75 -5.21
C THR A 732 -42.04 -6.83 -5.31
N ALA A 733 -41.60 -8.05 -5.59
CA ALA A 733 -42.43 -9.24 -5.45
C ALA A 733 -41.84 -10.06 -4.32
N SER A 734 -42.49 -10.01 -3.16
CA SER A 734 -42.05 -10.75 -1.98
C SER A 734 -43.25 -11.27 -1.21
N HIS A 735 -43.09 -12.46 -0.65
CA HIS A 735 -44.03 -13.10 0.27
C HIS A 735 -43.74 -12.69 1.73
N THR A 736 -42.58 -12.08 2.01
CA THR A 736 -42.18 -11.62 3.36
C THR A 736 -41.33 -10.34 3.28
N LEU A 737 -41.73 -9.29 4.00
CA LEU A 737 -40.91 -8.09 4.20
C LEU A 737 -40.54 -7.96 5.68
N GLN A 738 -39.23 -8.02 5.97
CA GLN A 738 -38.64 -7.96 7.32
C GLN A 738 -37.52 -6.90 7.36
N GLY A 739 -37.20 -6.42 8.56
CA GLY A 739 -36.31 -5.27 8.79
C GLY A 739 -36.99 -3.91 8.59
N GLN A 740 -36.22 -2.85 8.78
CA GLN A 740 -36.63 -1.46 8.55
C GLN A 740 -36.35 -1.07 7.10
N ILE A 741 -37.39 -0.93 6.29
CA ILE A 741 -37.33 -0.53 4.90
C ILE A 741 -37.78 0.92 4.78
N SER A 742 -37.00 1.76 4.11
CA SER A 742 -37.40 3.13 3.79
C SER A 742 -37.22 3.45 2.31
N THR A 743 -38.30 3.90 1.68
CA THR A 743 -38.35 4.31 0.27
C THR A 743 -39.44 5.37 0.11
N PRO A 744 -39.36 6.31 -0.84
CA PRO A 744 -40.45 7.27 -1.05
C PRO A 744 -41.78 6.63 -1.48
N GLY A 745 -41.72 5.47 -2.18
CA GLY A 745 -42.88 4.76 -2.69
C GLY A 745 -42.63 3.26 -2.76
N LEU A 746 -43.57 2.43 -2.33
CA LEU A 746 -43.44 0.97 -2.35
C LEU A 746 -44.66 0.32 -3.00
N LEU A 747 -44.42 -0.43 -4.08
CA LEU A 747 -45.42 -1.27 -4.72
C LEU A 747 -45.05 -2.75 -4.56
N ILE A 748 -45.96 -3.54 -4.03
CA ILE A 748 -45.77 -4.95 -3.72
C ILE A 748 -46.74 -5.78 -4.56
N THR A 749 -46.20 -6.68 -5.36
CA THR A 749 -46.99 -7.74 -6.02
C THR A 749 -46.93 -9.01 -5.19
N VAL A 750 -48.09 -9.57 -4.84
CA VAL A 750 -48.24 -10.71 -3.93
C VAL A 750 -48.76 -11.92 -4.71
N GLY A 751 -48.07 -13.06 -4.59
CA GLY A 751 -48.52 -14.35 -5.12
C GLY A 751 -49.58 -15.01 -4.22
N ASP A 752 -49.97 -16.24 -4.54
CA ASP A 752 -51.05 -16.94 -3.83
C ASP A 752 -50.74 -17.24 -2.35
N GLU A 753 -49.46 -17.25 -1.96
CA GLU A 753 -49.03 -17.48 -0.57
C GLU A 753 -49.26 -16.28 0.38
N GLY A 754 -49.72 -15.14 -0.14
CA GLY A 754 -49.96 -13.92 0.63
C GLY A 754 -48.68 -13.17 1.02
N LEU A 755 -48.86 -12.05 1.73
CA LEU A 755 -47.77 -11.17 2.17
C LEU A 755 -47.72 -11.12 3.70
N LYS A 756 -46.58 -11.49 4.27
CA LYS A 756 -46.28 -11.25 5.69
C LYS A 756 -45.63 -9.87 5.85
N LEU A 757 -46.41 -8.91 6.34
CA LEU A 757 -45.96 -7.59 6.75
C LEU A 757 -45.65 -7.56 8.25
N GLY A 758 -44.63 -6.78 8.62
CA GLY A 758 -44.06 -6.72 9.97
C GLY A 758 -45.04 -6.46 11.12
N SER A 759 -44.58 -6.72 12.34
CA SER A 759 -45.25 -6.48 13.61
C SER A 759 -44.97 -5.05 14.16
N PRO A 760 -45.69 -4.58 15.20
CA PRO A 760 -45.40 -3.27 15.84
C PRO A 760 -43.94 -3.20 16.27
N ASN A 761 -43.22 -2.11 15.96
CA ASN A 761 -41.80 -1.94 16.25
C ASN A 761 -41.51 -2.12 17.76
N PRO A 762 -41.06 -3.31 18.21
CA PRO A 762 -40.75 -3.55 19.62
C PRO A 762 -39.44 -2.86 20.03
N TYR A 763 -38.74 -2.27 19.06
CA TYR A 763 -37.36 -1.79 19.12
C TYR A 763 -37.29 -0.27 19.01
N TYR A 764 -38.41 0.44 19.17
CA TYR A 764 -38.42 1.91 19.14
C TYR A 764 -37.47 2.45 20.22
N ILE A 765 -36.33 2.94 19.76
CA ILE A 765 -35.47 3.82 20.54
C ILE A 765 -35.98 5.22 20.26
N GLU A 766 -36.37 5.92 21.32
CA GLU A 766 -36.84 7.30 21.18
C GLU A 766 -35.75 8.14 20.51
N PRO A 767 -36.06 8.86 19.40
CA PRO A 767 -35.09 9.71 18.72
C PRO A 767 -34.41 10.60 19.74
N ARG A 768 -33.06 10.61 19.69
CA ARG A 768 -32.25 11.32 20.68
C ARG A 768 -32.68 12.79 20.72
N ASP A 769 -32.70 13.35 21.92
CA ASP A 769 -32.79 14.79 22.08
C ASP A 769 -31.45 15.36 21.55
N PRO A 770 -31.47 16.20 20.50
CA PRO A 770 -30.25 16.68 19.83
C PRO A 770 -29.29 17.41 20.78
N ILE A 771 -29.74 17.80 21.98
CA ILE A 771 -28.94 18.48 23.00
C ILE A 771 -28.49 17.57 24.13
N ARG A 772 -29.17 16.45 24.39
CA ARG A 772 -28.83 15.59 25.54
C ARG A 772 -27.53 14.79 25.35
N ASP A 773 -27.09 14.64 24.10
CA ASP A 773 -25.81 14.02 23.70
C ASP A 773 -24.63 14.99 23.63
N LEU A 774 -24.83 16.31 23.84
CA LEU A 774 -23.76 17.31 23.98
C LEU A 774 -22.73 16.94 25.05
N MET A 775 -23.09 16.03 25.96
CA MET A 775 -22.31 15.67 27.14
C MET A 775 -21.57 14.31 27.01
N SER A 776 -21.87 13.45 26.02
CA SER A 776 -21.40 12.05 26.02
C SER A 776 -20.56 11.60 24.81
N ASN A 777 -20.66 12.25 23.64
CA ASN A 777 -19.91 11.82 22.45
C ASN A 777 -18.69 12.71 22.21
N ARG A 778 -17.59 12.40 22.89
CA ARG A 778 -16.27 12.89 22.47
C ARG A 778 -15.81 12.02 21.29
N LEU A 779 -15.81 12.59 20.09
CA LEU A 779 -14.92 12.12 19.02
C LEU A 779 -13.52 12.03 19.64
N ASN A 780 -12.88 10.87 19.54
CA ASN A 780 -11.57 10.64 20.16
C ASN A 780 -10.52 11.35 19.29
N LEU A 781 -10.36 12.65 19.52
CA LEU A 781 -9.51 13.57 18.76
C LEU A 781 -8.00 13.32 18.96
N HIS A 782 -7.62 12.36 19.81
CA HIS A 782 -6.27 12.13 20.31
C HIS A 782 -5.39 11.20 19.46
N THR A 783 -5.77 10.87 18.22
CA THR A 783 -4.99 9.95 17.36
C THR A 783 -4.52 10.57 16.04
N THR A 784 -4.52 11.90 15.92
CA THR A 784 -4.11 12.61 14.69
C THR A 784 -2.89 13.48 14.92
N ARG A 785 -1.85 13.30 14.11
CA ARG A 785 -0.63 14.11 14.12
C ARG A 785 -0.91 15.43 13.39
N ILE A 786 -0.93 16.54 14.11
CA ILE A 786 -0.99 17.90 13.54
C ILE A 786 0.43 18.26 13.06
N ALA A 787 0.56 18.95 11.92
CA ALA A 787 1.85 19.38 11.41
C ALA A 787 2.51 20.36 12.40
N GLU A 788 3.79 20.15 12.73
CA GLU A 788 4.55 20.89 13.77
C GLU A 788 4.58 22.42 13.57
N ASN A 789 4.27 22.90 12.36
CA ASN A 789 4.27 24.32 12.00
C ASN A 789 2.89 24.91 11.64
N LEU A 790 1.80 24.17 11.81
CA LEU A 790 0.45 24.61 11.37
C LEU A 790 0.07 25.97 11.97
N ARG A 791 0.44 26.24 13.22
CA ARG A 791 0.19 27.54 13.87
C ARG A 791 0.95 28.69 13.22
N GLU A 792 2.18 28.46 12.78
CA GLU A 792 2.97 29.46 12.06
C GLU A 792 2.43 29.68 10.65
N ASP A 793 1.99 28.63 9.97
CA ASP A 793 1.40 28.70 8.63
C ASP A 793 0.05 29.45 8.65
N ILE A 794 -0.80 29.16 9.65
CA ILE A 794 -2.04 29.91 9.90
C ILE A 794 -1.75 31.39 10.21
N ALA A 795 -0.70 31.67 11.00
CA ALA A 795 -0.33 33.04 11.36
C ALA A 795 0.32 33.82 10.20
N ARG A 796 0.98 33.13 9.26
CA ARG A 796 1.63 33.72 8.07
C ARG A 796 0.68 33.90 6.89
N ALA A 797 -0.49 33.27 6.89
CA ALA A 797 -1.48 33.40 5.82
C ALA A 797 -2.01 34.84 5.73
N THR A 798 -1.62 35.58 4.69
CA THR A 798 -2.09 36.95 4.41
C THR A 798 -3.49 37.01 3.78
N THR A 799 -4.06 35.85 3.43
CA THR A 799 -5.38 35.69 2.84
C THR A 799 -6.18 34.64 3.63
N PRO A 800 -7.51 34.80 3.80
CA PRO A 800 -8.37 33.77 4.38
C PRO A 800 -8.11 32.40 3.75
N GLN A 801 -7.69 31.41 4.54
CA GLN A 801 -7.45 30.05 4.09
C GLN A 801 -8.23 29.08 4.97
N VAL A 802 -8.92 28.14 4.34
CA VAL A 802 -9.63 27.09 5.06
C VAL A 802 -8.62 26.02 5.45
N PHE A 803 -8.49 25.75 6.74
CA PHE A 803 -7.58 24.72 7.26
C PHE A 803 -8.35 23.44 7.56
N PHE A 804 -7.73 22.29 7.25
CA PHE A 804 -8.30 20.97 7.45
C PHE A 804 -7.43 20.15 8.39
N LYS A 805 -8.06 19.45 9.33
CA LYS A 805 -7.39 18.39 10.07
C LYS A 805 -7.42 17.13 9.21
N PHE A 806 -6.28 16.83 8.60
CA PHE A 806 -6.12 15.64 7.79
C PHE A 806 -5.70 14.44 8.65
N SER A 807 -6.37 13.31 8.47
CA SER A 807 -5.83 12.02 8.89
C SER A 807 -5.22 11.36 7.65
N PRO A 808 -3.91 11.00 7.66
CA PRO A 808 -3.21 10.29 6.59
C PRO A 808 -3.93 9.07 6.02
N ARG A 809 -4.87 8.52 6.80
CA ARG A 809 -5.62 7.30 6.50
C ARG A 809 -6.70 7.46 5.44
N TYR A 810 -7.12 8.67 5.08
CA TYR A 810 -8.18 8.90 4.10
C TYR A 810 -7.65 9.68 2.92
N TRP A 811 -8.06 9.32 1.70
CA TRP A 811 -7.78 10.15 0.53
C TRP A 811 -8.41 11.53 0.73
N PHE A 812 -7.60 12.59 0.58
CA PHE A 812 -8.03 13.97 0.72
C PHE A 812 -7.74 14.73 -0.55
N ASP A 813 -8.79 14.97 -1.34
CA ASP A 813 -8.72 15.92 -2.44
C ASP A 813 -8.84 17.34 -1.86
N GLU A 814 -7.68 17.96 -1.66
CA GLU A 814 -7.60 19.32 -1.13
C GLU A 814 -8.34 20.31 -2.01
N LEU A 815 -8.29 20.17 -3.34
CA LEU A 815 -8.95 21.10 -4.25
C LEU A 815 -10.47 20.97 -4.15
N GLN A 816 -10.99 19.73 -4.12
CA GLN A 816 -12.40 19.46 -3.90
C GLN A 816 -12.87 19.99 -2.55
N ALA A 817 -12.10 19.76 -1.48
CA ALA A 817 -12.42 20.25 -0.15
C ALA A 817 -12.39 21.78 -0.07
N GLN A 818 -11.35 22.42 -0.61
CA GLN A 818 -11.28 23.88 -0.71
C GLN A 818 -12.45 24.44 -1.52
N ASN A 819 -12.81 23.83 -2.65
CA ASN A 819 -13.94 24.26 -3.47
C ASN A 819 -15.27 24.09 -2.72
N PHE A 820 -15.47 22.97 -2.04
CA PHE A 820 -16.65 22.73 -1.21
C PHE A 820 -16.77 23.81 -0.12
N HIS A 821 -15.72 24.01 0.68
CA HIS A 821 -15.74 24.98 1.78
C HIS A 821 -15.80 26.43 1.30
N ARG A 822 -15.17 26.77 0.18
CA ARG A 822 -15.29 28.09 -0.46
C ARG A 822 -16.74 28.40 -0.81
N ASN A 823 -17.49 27.42 -1.32
CA ASN A 823 -18.89 27.60 -1.68
C ASN A 823 -19.79 27.83 -0.46
N ILE A 824 -19.46 27.24 0.69
CA ILE A 824 -20.27 27.35 1.91
C ILE A 824 -19.74 28.35 2.93
N ALA A 825 -18.57 28.98 2.73
CA ALA A 825 -17.89 29.79 3.74
C ALA A 825 -18.78 30.88 4.37
N GLY A 826 -19.67 31.48 3.58
CA GLY A 826 -20.63 32.49 4.07
C GLY A 826 -21.84 31.92 4.84
N ALA A 827 -21.97 30.59 4.91
CA ALA A 827 -23.06 29.85 5.53
C ALA A 827 -22.56 28.87 6.63
N VAL A 828 -21.27 28.93 7.00
CA VAL A 828 -20.72 28.16 8.13
C VAL A 828 -20.93 28.97 9.42
N PHE A 829 -21.78 28.43 10.30
CA PHE A 829 -22.05 29.01 11.61
C PHE A 829 -21.50 28.12 12.73
N VAL A 830 -20.87 28.75 13.71
CA VAL A 830 -20.19 28.11 14.83
C VAL A 830 -20.88 28.51 16.13
N ARG A 831 -21.25 27.51 16.94
CA ARG A 831 -21.74 27.65 18.30
C ARG A 831 -20.54 27.87 19.23
N THR A 832 -20.54 29.01 19.90
CA THR A 832 -19.57 29.34 20.96
C THR A 832 -19.90 28.59 22.25
N PRO A 833 -18.94 28.44 23.18
CA PRO A 833 -19.19 27.87 24.52
C PRO A 833 -20.30 28.59 25.31
N THR A 834 -20.59 29.85 24.97
CA THR A 834 -21.64 30.66 25.59
C THR A 834 -23.04 30.43 25.01
N GLY A 835 -23.17 29.54 24.01
CA GLY A 835 -24.44 29.23 23.34
C GLY A 835 -24.80 30.13 22.17
N LYS A 836 -24.04 31.21 21.93
CA LYS A 836 -24.23 32.11 20.78
C LYS A 836 -23.71 31.51 19.48
N PHE A 837 -24.31 31.89 18.35
CA PHE A 837 -23.85 31.55 17.01
C PHE A 837 -23.07 32.71 16.39
N GLU A 838 -21.88 32.41 15.89
CA GLU A 838 -21.05 33.34 15.12
C GLU A 838 -20.68 32.74 13.76
N ARG A 839 -20.26 33.57 12.81
CA ARG A 839 -19.68 33.05 11.56
C ARG A 839 -18.34 32.41 11.85
N ALA A 840 -18.03 31.32 11.16
CA ALA A 840 -16.70 30.71 11.24
C ALA A 840 -15.61 31.74 10.93
N ARG A 841 -14.53 31.70 11.69
CA ARG A 841 -13.41 32.61 11.48
C ARG A 841 -12.66 32.19 10.22
N PRO A 842 -12.01 33.14 9.52
CA PRO A 842 -11.25 32.86 8.30
C PRO A 842 -10.19 31.76 8.42
N ASN A 843 -9.76 31.42 9.64
CA ASN A 843 -8.68 30.49 9.95
C ASN A 843 -9.12 29.32 10.86
N SER A 844 -10.42 29.01 10.94
CA SER A 844 -10.91 27.88 11.73
C SER A 844 -10.51 26.53 11.10
N LEU A 845 -10.23 25.52 11.93
CA LEU A 845 -9.81 24.18 11.50
C LEU A 845 -11.04 23.27 11.42
N PHE A 846 -11.36 22.72 10.24
CA PHE A 846 -12.43 21.71 10.11
C PHE A 846 -11.91 20.34 10.58
N SER A 847 -12.65 19.70 11.49
CA SER A 847 -12.24 18.40 12.08
C SER A 847 -12.42 17.20 11.15
N ILE A 848 -13.23 17.36 10.09
CA ILE A 848 -13.55 16.29 9.14
C ILE A 848 -13.52 16.80 7.70
N SER A 849 -13.16 15.93 6.76
CA SER A 849 -13.25 16.19 5.33
C SER A 849 -14.73 16.22 4.87
N PRO A 850 -15.04 16.80 3.69
CA PRO A 850 -16.39 16.76 3.13
C PRO A 850 -16.95 15.34 2.97
N SER A 851 -16.12 14.37 2.57
CA SER A 851 -16.52 12.96 2.45
C SER A 851 -16.95 12.36 3.78
N ILE A 852 -16.19 12.62 4.85
CA ILE A 852 -16.55 12.19 6.21
C ILE A 852 -17.79 12.94 6.71
N LEU A 853 -17.94 14.24 6.39
CA LEU A 853 -19.14 15.02 6.71
C LEU A 853 -20.39 14.44 6.07
N LEU A 854 -20.31 14.06 4.79
CA LEU A 854 -21.38 13.41 4.07
C LEU A 854 -21.78 12.09 4.75
N GLY A 855 -20.81 11.24 5.10
CA GLY A 855 -21.03 10.01 5.85
C GLY A 855 -21.67 10.25 7.22
N SER A 856 -21.22 11.28 7.94
CA SER A 856 -21.79 11.68 9.23
C SER A 856 -23.23 12.13 9.11
N VAL A 857 -23.58 12.96 8.12
CA VAL A 857 -24.95 13.43 7.90
C VAL A 857 -25.88 12.28 7.51
N ARG A 858 -25.39 11.34 6.70
CA ARG A 858 -26.13 10.12 6.33
C ARG A 858 -26.37 9.24 7.55
N SER A 859 -25.35 9.03 8.37
CA SER A 859 -25.47 8.29 9.64
C SER A 859 -26.46 8.95 10.58
N GLU A 860 -26.41 10.28 10.73
CA GLU A 860 -27.31 11.04 11.60
C GLU A 860 -28.75 11.01 11.06
N CYS A 861 -28.94 11.14 9.74
CA CYS A 861 -30.24 10.97 9.09
C CYS A 861 -30.80 9.57 9.34
N GLN A 862 -29.97 8.54 9.17
CA GLN A 862 -30.38 7.16 9.41
C GLN A 862 -30.63 6.87 10.89
N GLU A 863 -29.95 7.53 11.82
CA GLU A 863 -30.17 7.35 13.26
C GLU A 863 -31.41 8.11 13.73
N VAL A 864 -31.55 9.37 13.35
CA VAL A 864 -32.58 10.29 13.86
C VAL A 864 -33.89 10.15 13.10
N LEU A 865 -33.82 10.08 11.76
CA LEU A 865 -34.99 9.95 10.89
C LEU A 865 -35.29 8.50 10.52
N MET A 866 -34.44 7.53 10.89
CA MET A 866 -34.57 6.09 10.55
C MET A 866 -34.83 5.85 9.05
N ARG A 867 -34.24 6.69 8.20
CA ARG A 867 -34.28 6.59 6.74
C ARG A 867 -33.00 7.15 6.12
N GLY A 868 -32.66 6.66 4.93
CA GLY A 868 -31.42 7.04 4.21
C GLY A 868 -31.58 8.26 3.30
N TYR A 869 -32.70 8.95 3.35
CA TYR A 869 -32.96 10.17 2.57
C TYR A 869 -33.57 11.27 3.45
N ILE A 870 -33.21 12.52 3.17
CA ILE A 870 -33.79 13.69 3.83
C ILE A 870 -35.04 14.15 3.07
N TYR A 871 -34.92 14.24 1.74
CA TYR A 871 -35.98 14.58 0.81
C TYR A 871 -36.22 13.43 -0.18
N ASP A 872 -37.46 13.26 -0.61
CA ASP A 872 -37.85 12.18 -1.52
C ASP A 872 -37.15 12.28 -2.87
N ASN A 873 -36.78 11.14 -3.45
CA ASN A 873 -36.17 11.06 -4.78
C ASN A 873 -34.88 11.87 -4.93
N ARG A 874 -34.25 12.26 -3.81
CA ARG A 874 -33.01 13.02 -3.79
C ARG A 874 -31.97 12.30 -2.93
N PRO A 875 -30.77 12.01 -3.46
CA PRO A 875 -29.70 11.44 -2.67
C PRO A 875 -29.22 12.46 -1.62
N ILE A 876 -28.73 11.97 -0.48
CA ILE A 876 -27.96 12.81 0.43
C ILE A 876 -26.57 12.91 -0.19
N ASP A 877 -26.29 13.95 -0.97
CA ASP A 877 -25.03 14.19 -1.68
C ASP A 877 -24.38 15.51 -1.23
N MET A 878 -23.21 15.85 -1.79
CA MET A 878 -22.50 17.09 -1.44
C MET A 878 -23.33 18.36 -1.69
N GLU A 879 -24.19 18.37 -2.70
CA GLU A 879 -25.06 19.52 -2.98
C GLU A 879 -26.13 19.70 -1.90
N LEU A 880 -26.71 18.59 -1.41
CA LEU A 880 -27.59 18.65 -0.26
C LEU A 880 -26.85 19.13 0.99
N ILE A 881 -25.62 18.66 1.24
CA ILE A 881 -24.84 19.15 2.39
C ILE A 881 -24.62 20.66 2.31
N LYS A 882 -24.31 21.21 1.13
CA LYS A 882 -24.23 22.66 0.93
C LYS A 882 -25.55 23.35 1.27
N GLU A 883 -26.67 22.80 0.78
CA GLU A 883 -28.00 23.32 1.09
C GLU A 883 -28.30 23.34 2.60
N LEU A 884 -27.91 22.30 3.34
CA LEU A 884 -28.09 22.28 4.80
C LEU A 884 -27.35 23.43 5.51
N HIS A 885 -26.17 23.84 5.02
CA HIS A 885 -25.48 25.04 5.53
C HIS A 885 -26.26 26.32 5.19
N PHE A 886 -26.76 26.43 3.96
CA PHE A 886 -27.56 27.58 3.56
C PHE A 886 -28.89 27.66 4.31
N ASN A 887 -29.51 26.53 4.65
CA ASN A 887 -30.71 26.48 5.48
C ASN A 887 -30.43 27.02 6.89
N MET A 888 -29.26 26.74 7.46
CA MET A 888 -28.84 27.33 8.74
C MET A 888 -28.73 28.86 8.63
N ARG A 889 -28.12 29.34 7.56
CA ARG A 889 -28.02 30.78 7.29
C ARG A 889 -29.39 31.42 7.16
N GLU A 890 -30.28 30.86 6.34
CA GLU A 890 -31.64 31.35 6.13
C GLU A 890 -32.41 31.42 7.45
N TYR A 891 -32.29 30.37 8.28
CA TYR A 891 -32.90 30.32 9.59
C TYR A 891 -32.37 31.41 10.54
N LEU A 892 -31.04 31.57 10.63
CA LEU A 892 -30.43 32.61 11.46
C LEU A 892 -30.71 34.04 10.95
N ASP A 893 -30.76 34.24 9.63
CA ASP A 893 -31.13 35.52 9.02
C ASP A 893 -32.60 35.88 9.34
N HIS A 894 -33.47 34.87 9.50
CA HIS A 894 -34.88 35.04 9.85
C HIS A 894 -35.11 35.39 11.33
N ILE A 895 -34.34 34.79 12.25
CA ILE A 895 -34.56 34.93 13.71
C ILE A 895 -33.58 35.91 14.41
N GLY A 896 -32.47 36.27 13.76
CA GLY A 896 -31.42 37.15 14.30
C GLY A 896 -30.29 36.41 15.06
N MET A 897 -29.04 36.87 14.90
CA MET A 897 -27.83 36.18 15.37
C MET A 897 -27.47 36.34 16.87
N GLU A 898 -28.18 37.17 17.63
CA GLU A 898 -27.74 37.60 18.99
C GLU A 898 -28.29 36.79 20.17
N TYR A 899 -29.17 35.81 19.94
CA TYR A 899 -29.99 35.24 21.02
C TYR A 899 -29.34 34.03 21.71
N ALA A 900 -29.10 34.16 23.01
CA ALA A 900 -28.62 33.08 23.87
C ALA A 900 -29.65 31.95 24.09
N ASP A 901 -30.94 32.19 23.78
CA ASP A 901 -32.05 31.25 23.98
C ASP A 901 -32.40 30.38 22.75
N LEU A 902 -31.59 30.44 21.68
CA LEU A 902 -31.78 29.62 20.47
C LEU A 902 -31.80 28.12 20.78
N GLU A 903 -31.12 27.72 21.86
CA GLU A 903 -31.08 26.37 22.38
C GLU A 903 -32.46 25.82 22.73
N GLN A 904 -33.37 26.67 23.25
CA GLN A 904 -34.75 26.26 23.52
C GLN A 904 -35.57 26.10 22.24
N ALA A 905 -35.30 26.88 21.19
CA ALA A 905 -36.01 26.76 19.91
C ALA A 905 -35.61 25.49 19.12
N LEU A 906 -34.37 25.04 19.28
CA LEU A 906 -33.85 23.82 18.65
C LEU A 906 -34.25 22.53 19.40
N VAL A 907 -34.79 22.64 20.63
CA VAL A 907 -35.13 21.49 21.51
C VAL A 907 -36.59 21.42 21.92
N LEU A 908 -37.23 22.55 22.21
CA LEU A 908 -38.56 22.60 22.81
C LEU A 908 -39.58 23.12 21.79
N GLN A 909 -40.66 22.36 21.59
CA GLN A 909 -41.84 22.77 20.81
C GLN A 909 -42.57 23.99 21.41
N ASN A 910 -42.20 24.42 22.62
CA ASN A 910 -42.82 25.54 23.35
C ASN A 910 -41.95 26.81 23.37
N ALA A 911 -40.97 26.93 22.47
CA ALA A 911 -40.15 28.13 22.40
C ALA A 911 -40.93 29.33 21.83
N GLN A 912 -40.65 30.55 22.29
CA GLN A 912 -41.21 31.81 21.75
C GLN A 912 -40.70 32.15 20.33
N PHE A 913 -39.97 31.24 19.69
CA PHE A 913 -39.24 31.48 18.44
C PHE A 913 -39.80 30.61 17.30
N PRO A 914 -39.64 31.03 16.03
CA PRO A 914 -40.02 30.22 14.87
C PRO A 914 -39.24 28.91 14.87
N VAL A 915 -39.96 27.79 14.83
CA VAL A 915 -39.36 26.45 14.77
C VAL A 915 -38.73 26.23 13.39
N PRO A 916 -37.55 25.59 13.28
CA PRO A 916 -36.96 25.30 11.97
C PRO A 916 -37.89 24.42 11.11
N THR A 917 -38.08 24.80 9.85
CA THR A 917 -38.88 24.05 8.88
C THR A 917 -38.03 23.23 7.90
N LYS A 918 -36.73 23.53 7.82
CA LYS A 918 -35.75 22.85 6.96
C LYS A 918 -34.63 22.23 7.79
N PRO A 919 -34.08 21.08 7.37
CA PRO A 919 -32.88 20.50 7.97
C PRO A 919 -31.67 21.38 7.71
N MET A 920 -30.74 21.42 8.66
CA MET A 920 -29.62 22.36 8.62
C MET A 920 -28.37 21.85 9.34
N ILE A 921 -27.21 22.43 9.03
CA ILE A 921 -25.93 22.12 9.67
C ILE A 921 -25.34 23.37 10.34
N PHE A 922 -24.81 23.20 11.55
CA PHE A 922 -23.93 24.15 12.21
C PHE A 922 -22.73 23.43 12.84
N TYR A 923 -21.76 24.19 13.35
CA TYR A 923 -20.55 23.64 13.96
C TYR A 923 -20.44 24.02 15.43
N GLN A 924 -19.75 23.21 16.23
CA GLN A 924 -19.31 23.58 17.57
C GLN A 924 -17.80 23.84 17.55
N SER A 925 -17.40 24.92 18.22
CA SER A 925 -16.00 25.24 18.48
C SER A 925 -15.47 24.42 19.64
N LEU A 926 -14.41 23.65 19.41
CA LEU A 926 -13.64 22.95 20.42
C LEU A 926 -12.19 23.43 20.35
N LEU A 927 -11.58 23.76 21.49
CA LEU A 927 -10.14 24.00 21.54
C LEU A 927 -9.41 22.66 21.62
N ASN A 928 -8.50 22.42 20.69
CA ASN A 928 -7.63 21.24 20.74
C ASN A 928 -6.47 21.43 21.74
N GLU A 929 -5.62 20.41 21.89
CA GLU A 929 -4.45 20.43 22.80
C GLU A 929 -3.46 21.57 22.51
N GLU A 930 -3.50 22.13 21.30
CA GLU A 930 -2.66 23.23 20.83
C GLU A 930 -3.36 24.61 20.92
N ASN A 931 -4.53 24.69 21.56
CA ASN A 931 -5.40 25.88 21.62
C ASN A 931 -5.88 26.39 20.24
N LEU A 932 -5.93 25.54 19.22
CA LEU A 932 -6.56 25.86 17.94
C LEU A 932 -8.07 25.56 18.00
N GLU A 933 -8.86 26.42 17.36
CA GLU A 933 -10.30 26.27 17.22
C GLU A 933 -10.64 25.21 16.15
N GLU A 934 -11.04 24.03 16.60
CA GLU A 934 -11.47 22.89 15.81
C GLU A 934 -13.01 22.85 15.73
N LEU A 935 -13.54 22.79 14.50
CA LEU A 935 -14.97 22.83 14.21
C LEU A 935 -15.54 21.44 13.99
N SER A 936 -16.47 21.02 14.85
CA SER A 936 -17.21 19.76 14.72
C SER A 936 -18.64 20.00 14.22
N PRO A 937 -19.12 19.34 13.16
CA PRO A 937 -20.46 19.58 12.60
C PRO A 937 -21.57 18.94 13.44
N TYR A 938 -22.76 19.51 13.31
CA TYR A 938 -24.02 19.06 13.90
C TYR A 938 -25.16 19.23 12.90
N VAL A 939 -25.97 18.18 12.73
CA VAL A 939 -27.16 18.21 11.86
C VAL A 939 -28.40 18.41 12.73
N VAL A 940 -29.26 19.34 12.35
CA VAL A 940 -30.57 19.55 12.98
C VAL A 940 -31.65 19.16 12.00
N PHE A 941 -32.56 18.30 12.46
CA PHE A 941 -33.79 17.98 11.75
C PHE A 941 -34.99 18.74 12.35
N PRO A 942 -35.87 19.33 11.52
CA PRO A 942 -37.10 19.98 11.94
C PRO A 942 -37.94 19.11 12.86
N PRO A 943 -38.59 19.68 13.90
CA PRO A 943 -39.52 18.93 14.75
C PRO A 943 -40.63 18.23 13.98
N ALA A 944 -41.10 18.77 12.85
CA ALA A 944 -42.06 18.07 12.00
C ALA A 944 -41.52 16.73 11.44
N MET A 945 -40.25 16.71 11.00
CA MET A 945 -39.58 15.46 10.55
C MET A 945 -39.33 14.50 11.71
N LEU A 946 -39.01 15.04 12.90
CA LEU A 946 -38.87 14.24 14.11
C LEU A 946 -40.21 13.66 14.58
N GLU A 947 -41.30 14.43 14.52
CA GLU A 947 -42.66 13.99 14.84
C GLU A 947 -43.18 12.96 13.84
N GLU A 948 -42.88 13.13 12.56
CA GLU A 948 -43.09 12.11 11.53
C GLU A 948 -42.37 10.80 11.93
N ALA A 949 -41.08 10.89 12.27
CA ALA A 949 -40.30 9.73 12.73
C ALA A 949 -40.81 9.12 14.05
N ARG A 950 -41.32 9.94 14.98
CA ARG A 950 -41.82 9.55 16.31
C ARG A 950 -43.26 9.00 16.27
N SER A 951 -44.11 9.50 15.37
CA SER A 951 -45.50 9.04 15.22
C SER A 951 -45.58 7.65 14.61
N ALA A 952 -44.55 7.24 13.87
CA ALA A 952 -44.39 5.93 13.24
C ALA A 952 -43.98 4.79 14.22
N ARG A 953 -44.47 4.77 15.47
CA ARG A 953 -44.16 3.75 16.50
C ARG A 953 -44.47 2.28 16.09
N GLY A 954 -44.96 2.02 14.88
CA GLY A 954 -45.47 0.73 14.43
C GLY A 954 -44.97 0.18 13.08
N GLY A 955 -44.02 0.80 12.38
CA GLY A 955 -43.71 0.38 11.00
C GLY A 955 -42.29 -0.16 10.78
N ASN A 956 -42.19 -1.40 10.27
CA ASN A 956 -41.01 -1.91 9.56
C ASN A 956 -40.83 -1.26 8.18
N ILE A 957 -41.84 -0.54 7.68
CA ILE A 957 -41.84 0.09 6.35
C ILE A 957 -42.14 1.58 6.50
N ARG A 958 -41.31 2.42 5.89
CA ARG A 958 -41.44 3.87 5.81
C ARG A 958 -41.57 4.28 4.35
N THR A 959 -42.76 4.72 3.97
CA THR A 959 -43.07 5.13 2.60
C THR A 959 -44.23 6.12 2.59
N HIS A 960 -44.25 7.04 1.62
CA HIS A 960 -45.36 7.98 1.44
C HIS A 960 -46.58 7.31 0.85
N PHE A 961 -46.39 6.29 0.01
CA PHE A 961 -47.47 5.43 -0.46
C PHE A 961 -47.06 3.95 -0.47
N LEU A 962 -48.02 3.09 -0.17
CA LEU A 962 -47.89 1.64 -0.18
C LEU A 962 -49.02 1.04 -1.02
N GLY A 963 -48.66 0.41 -2.13
CA GLY A 963 -49.56 -0.37 -2.97
C GLY A 963 -49.31 -1.86 -2.78
N ILE A 964 -50.34 -2.66 -2.52
CA ILE A 964 -50.24 -4.11 -2.42
C ILE A 964 -51.26 -4.72 -3.37
N PHE A 965 -50.78 -5.41 -4.40
CA PHE A 965 -51.61 -5.93 -5.48
C PHE A 965 -51.29 -7.40 -5.75
N PRO A 966 -52.24 -8.18 -6.28
CA PRO A 966 -51.95 -9.53 -6.78
C PRO A 966 -50.90 -9.52 -7.89
N ALA A 967 -50.06 -10.55 -7.96
CA ALA A 967 -48.97 -10.65 -8.93
C ALA A 967 -49.43 -10.75 -10.40
N HIS A 968 -50.70 -11.03 -10.65
CA HIS A 968 -51.31 -11.08 -11.98
C HIS A 968 -51.95 -9.74 -12.41
N HIS A 969 -51.91 -8.69 -11.58
CA HIS A 969 -52.41 -7.37 -11.97
C HIS A 969 -51.33 -6.59 -12.71
N GLY A 970 -51.66 -6.11 -13.92
CA GLY A 970 -50.92 -5.06 -14.61
C GLY A 970 -51.22 -3.67 -14.04
N ILE A 971 -50.50 -2.63 -14.47
CA ILE A 971 -50.64 -1.27 -13.91
C ILE A 971 -52.05 -0.69 -14.12
N GLU A 972 -52.66 -0.95 -15.28
CA GLU A 972 -54.01 -0.48 -15.59
C GLU A 972 -55.04 -1.09 -14.62
N GLU A 973 -54.91 -2.38 -14.32
CA GLU A 973 -55.79 -3.07 -13.39
C GLU A 973 -55.54 -2.63 -11.95
N MET A 974 -54.29 -2.32 -11.56
CA MET A 974 -53.97 -1.71 -10.26
C MET A 974 -54.61 -0.32 -10.08
N VAL A 975 -54.53 0.55 -11.10
CA VAL A 975 -55.16 1.87 -11.10
C VAL A 975 -56.68 1.76 -11.04
N ARG A 976 -57.25 0.82 -11.81
CA ARG A 976 -58.70 0.57 -11.84
C ARG A 976 -59.22 0.03 -10.51
N THR A 977 -58.53 -0.93 -9.92
CA THR A 977 -58.90 -1.51 -8.60
C THR A 977 -58.72 -0.52 -7.45
N SER A 978 -57.86 0.49 -7.63
CA SER A 978 -57.66 1.58 -6.67
C SER A 978 -58.65 2.74 -6.82
N ALA A 979 -59.63 2.68 -7.73
CA ALA A 979 -60.56 3.78 -8.00
C ALA A 979 -61.34 4.27 -6.75
N ASN A 980 -61.52 3.41 -5.75
CA ASN A 980 -62.19 3.76 -4.49
C ASN A 980 -61.25 4.40 -3.45
N ASN A 981 -59.97 4.58 -3.77
CA ASN A 981 -58.96 5.24 -2.94
C ASN A 981 -58.23 6.30 -3.79
N PRO A 982 -58.82 7.50 -3.97
CA PRO A 982 -58.27 8.53 -4.85
C PRO A 982 -56.81 8.93 -4.55
N PRO A 983 -56.35 9.04 -3.28
CA PRO A 983 -54.94 9.27 -2.98
C PRO A 983 -54.00 8.15 -3.49
N LEU A 984 -54.37 6.88 -3.31
CA LEU A 984 -53.59 5.75 -3.82
C LEU A 984 -53.62 5.70 -5.36
N GLN A 985 -54.79 5.96 -5.97
CA GLN A 985 -54.94 6.00 -7.42
C GLN A 985 -54.07 7.11 -8.04
N GLN A 986 -54.07 8.30 -7.45
CA GLN A 986 -53.23 9.42 -7.89
C GLN A 986 -51.75 9.09 -7.73
N ALA A 987 -51.35 8.49 -6.59
CA ALA A 987 -49.97 8.05 -6.36
C ALA A 987 -49.53 6.99 -7.39
N LEU A 988 -50.39 6.05 -7.76
CA LEU A 988 -50.10 5.05 -8.81
C LEU A 988 -49.94 5.67 -10.19
N LEU A 989 -50.79 6.64 -10.55
CA LEU A 989 -50.69 7.36 -11.82
C LEU A 989 -49.40 8.17 -11.90
N GLU A 990 -49.05 8.88 -10.82
CA GLU A 990 -47.79 9.62 -10.72
C GLU A 990 -46.57 8.67 -10.75
N PHE A 991 -46.67 7.55 -10.04
CA PHE A 991 -45.63 6.51 -10.04
C PHE A 991 -45.41 5.93 -11.44
N ALA A 992 -46.50 5.59 -12.15
CA ALA A 992 -46.45 5.07 -13.52
C ALA A 992 -45.86 6.09 -14.50
N TYR A 993 -46.23 7.36 -14.37
CA TYR A 993 -45.70 8.45 -15.19
C TYR A 993 -44.18 8.65 -14.98
N ARG A 994 -43.70 8.56 -13.74
CA ARG A 994 -42.27 8.72 -13.41
C ARG A 994 -41.42 7.49 -13.74
N ASN A 995 -42.02 6.31 -13.82
CA ASN A 995 -41.28 5.04 -13.92
C ASN A 995 -41.75 4.15 -15.11
N PRO A 996 -41.75 4.65 -16.36
CA PRO A 996 -42.34 3.93 -17.50
C PRO A 996 -41.71 2.56 -17.78
N SER A 997 -40.39 2.41 -17.61
CA SER A 997 -39.70 1.13 -17.78
C SER A 997 -40.07 0.09 -16.71
N LYS A 998 -40.28 0.53 -15.46
CA LYS A 998 -40.74 -0.36 -14.38
C LYS A 998 -42.19 -0.81 -14.62
N MET A 999 -43.01 0.04 -15.27
CA MET A 999 -44.39 -0.31 -15.62
C MET A 999 -44.43 -1.38 -16.70
N LEU A 1000 -43.58 -1.26 -17.72
CA LEU A 1000 -43.45 -2.28 -18.75
C LEU A 1000 -43.05 -3.64 -18.14
N ALA A 1001 -42.02 -3.67 -17.29
CA ALA A 1001 -41.58 -4.89 -16.62
C ALA A 1001 -42.65 -5.50 -15.69
N LEU A 1002 -43.45 -4.66 -15.04
CA LEU A 1002 -44.58 -5.10 -14.22
C LEU A 1002 -45.67 -5.75 -15.08
N GLU A 1003 -45.96 -5.17 -16.24
CA GLU A 1003 -46.97 -5.66 -17.17
C GLU A 1003 -46.56 -6.99 -17.79
N GLU A 1004 -45.31 -7.11 -18.25
CA GLU A 1004 -44.74 -8.35 -18.78
C GLU A 1004 -44.80 -9.48 -17.73
N ARG A 1005 -44.45 -9.16 -16.48
CA ARG A 1005 -44.53 -10.12 -15.37
C ARG A 1005 -45.97 -10.55 -15.08
N ALA A 1006 -46.92 -9.62 -15.07
CA ALA A 1006 -48.33 -9.94 -14.86
C ALA A 1006 -48.85 -10.89 -15.95
N GLN A 1007 -48.51 -10.63 -17.21
CA GLN A 1007 -48.86 -11.49 -18.35
C GLN A 1007 -48.25 -12.88 -18.24
N GLU A 1008 -46.98 -12.98 -17.82
CA GLU A 1008 -46.32 -14.27 -17.60
C GLU A 1008 -46.99 -15.09 -16.49
N VAL A 1009 -47.35 -14.46 -15.37
CA VAL A 1009 -48.08 -15.13 -14.27
C VAL A 1009 -49.44 -15.63 -14.75
N VAL A 1010 -50.17 -14.83 -15.53
CA VAL A 1010 -51.46 -15.25 -16.14
C VAL A 1010 -51.25 -16.43 -17.08
N ARG A 1011 -50.22 -16.40 -17.94
CA ARG A 1011 -49.89 -17.50 -18.85
C ARG A 1011 -49.61 -18.81 -18.09
N LEU A 1012 -48.72 -18.75 -17.08
CA LEU A 1012 -48.35 -19.92 -16.27
C LEU A 1012 -49.56 -20.52 -15.53
N ARG A 1013 -50.49 -19.68 -15.07
CA ARG A 1013 -51.72 -20.13 -14.43
C ARG A 1013 -52.64 -20.86 -15.41
N LEU A 1014 -52.81 -20.31 -16.62
CA LEU A 1014 -53.60 -20.95 -17.68
C LEU A 1014 -52.99 -22.28 -18.14
N GLU A 1015 -51.66 -22.40 -18.13
CA GLU A 1015 -50.95 -23.66 -18.43
C GLU A 1015 -51.10 -24.70 -17.30
N GLN A 1016 -51.26 -24.28 -16.04
CA GLN A 1016 -51.52 -25.18 -14.90
C GLN A 1016 -52.99 -25.61 -14.80
N GLU A 1017 -53.91 -24.81 -15.34
CA GLU A 1017 -55.35 -25.11 -15.36
C GLU A 1017 -55.76 -26.00 -16.56
N GLN A 1018 -54.86 -26.20 -17.53
CA GLN A 1018 -55.01 -27.13 -18.66
C GLN A 1018 -54.40 -28.50 -18.34
#